data_AF-A0A7S3XP84-F1
#
_entry.id   AF-A0A7S3XP84-F1
#
_cell.length_a   1.000
_cell.length_b   1.000
_cell.length_c   1.000
_cell.angle_alpha   90.00
_cell.angle_beta   90.00
_cell.angle_gamma   90.00
#
_symmetry.space_group_name_H-M   'P 1'
#
loop_
_entity.id
_entity.type
_entity.pdbx_description
1 polymer ?
#
loop_
_entity_poly.entity_id
_entity_poly.type
_entity_poly.pdbx_seq_one_letter_code
_entity_poly.pdbx_strand_id
1 'polypeptide(L)'
;MDVWGILEVGTEKAPFESNFELVLHGGRTSPSLVVDNEHFLSNKVLAVLGQATMFGSPVMPSWTKLASTAFAGNKTIYLTDHTLWKPGDKITITPTDYDTTQLETMTIISVADGGKTLELDTPLEYNHQAEVIEIDGAALEFAAAVGLLTRNVKVRGAFQEGEPGYGGSLYVVDAEVSGVGQWVGNVDLHNVEFQDTGKALSEHASITFEYAYEHEFAHAPSTIAGCALSNSSNYGIRLKGVENVVIQNNTLHHTYRSCIDIDGYSDNAIITGNLIAGALFSEDDPDEYILPRAGIQTESEVGTIQGNVIGGAFDSGIIFYPSECGSSSVSSNEVHSAKVGAFILFAEGCREVRDFTAWKISDVGVLSVDQTASELQLSGMVIADSHIGMSLNFYPGGASGTNDEIEIHLSSSHFIGTSTLSSCDASLDCRASTMDDNLGLECGSLLGGENIRRVGIMTPQFTDRGKTCHFEADCEFPSGRPINMISRECSMPWEHRYGMGMGVRKGIFNMSDVTFFGFKGKNGSDCDMNSVAIINNPSQIDYTPAFHANGITWIETPEDGKFLLNLKNEFTDFYEVMQLTYSDGIDMIVFYDEDGTLLGNGAGSTLTTNLLLAAGDPYCSNQADWGAYKCNPNTINLRPGVFESLDTDRASRRIGPVKITPLNGVNENKTYWSAGPIDEMCSIDMHFSQFNLYWQANTTSTLYCTGTNPSNMRIKFYSDDPSESVLLKIWTNKADGIAVYVGNTLVDETDDHPTLASEAGANAFDQDEKFIYVTLRGGYHTYTVRRIPTIQLDFRLDIDSVDLFDEDSLISNLASLLNIDSSRIKVVDVYIGSVVVETEITDDSDSMYSNNDTVVAQSYAELTELAEQIVEYVSVGNFSVGYDILDMSIEVSSMGEANSTANSTSSSSDLNEVLASIFDETTKAPTNLPTSIPTSQPTDLPTTSPTEDETTRPLSTISGTTTIAPTFGTTIETLLNVEAAMSDNSSTKLGLGMWTKVVICVLGALFVLFATAFAVHFVRKKKRKSKQQQQDDDNWRLHQWYKRHSTHEGDEDNWRFTNKEEAPELQPAPPPKPQLPSRRSPHPALKRPSNVPGDFSGESRNPAPHDLPPAIRGVHDYSDSSPVYTRLSYASSNETGNRTLSRASIASTTAPLIEEDHRDDPDSNIFDNHHWQQSATNSEVNSSRSSSHASMPSSFTEDQC
;
A
#
# COMPACT_ATOMS: atom_id res chain seq x y z
N MET A 1 -26.71 -4.42 -37.25
CA MET A 1 -27.93 -5.27 -37.29
C MET A 1 -28.61 -5.03 -35.98
N ASP A 2 -29.86 -4.59 -36.04
CA ASP A 2 -30.40 -3.74 -34.98
C ASP A 2 -31.70 -4.40 -34.52
N VAL A 3 -31.69 -4.95 -33.30
CA VAL A 3 -32.76 -5.80 -32.76
C VAL A 3 -33.70 -4.94 -31.91
N TRP A 4 -34.69 -4.35 -32.56
CA TRP A 4 -35.80 -3.57 -31.98
C TRP A 4 -37.00 -4.45 -31.55
N GLY A 5 -36.79 -5.75 -31.38
CA GLY A 5 -37.84 -6.75 -31.18
C GLY A 5 -37.27 -7.97 -30.48
N ILE A 6 -37.65 -9.18 -30.92
CA ILE A 6 -37.05 -10.43 -30.42
C ILE A 6 -36.25 -11.09 -31.55
N LEU A 7 -34.99 -11.39 -31.29
CA LEU A 7 -34.16 -12.30 -32.09
C LEU A 7 -34.04 -13.63 -31.33
N GLU A 8 -34.71 -14.69 -31.79
CA GLU A 8 -34.69 -16.02 -31.16
C GLU A 8 -33.92 -17.04 -32.01
N VAL A 9 -32.93 -17.72 -31.42
CA VAL A 9 -32.18 -18.82 -32.02
C VAL A 9 -32.23 -20.03 -31.07
N GLY A 10 -33.37 -20.72 -31.06
CA GLY A 10 -33.67 -21.77 -30.09
C GLY A 10 -34.10 -21.20 -28.73
N THR A 11 -34.50 -22.08 -27.81
CA THR A 11 -34.96 -21.72 -26.46
C THR A 11 -34.43 -22.70 -25.41
N GLU A 12 -34.44 -22.33 -24.14
CA GLU A 12 -34.12 -23.22 -22.99
C GLU A 12 -34.74 -24.64 -23.11
N LYS A 13 -35.99 -24.72 -23.57
CA LYS A 13 -36.77 -25.98 -23.65
C LYS A 13 -36.65 -26.69 -25.00
N ALA A 14 -36.07 -26.04 -25.99
CA ALA A 14 -35.76 -26.58 -27.31
C ALA A 14 -34.55 -25.83 -27.89
N PRO A 15 -33.32 -26.17 -27.44
CA PRO A 15 -32.11 -25.57 -27.98
C PRO A 15 -31.97 -25.85 -29.48
N PHE A 16 -31.20 -25.01 -30.17
CA PHE A 16 -30.95 -25.18 -31.59
C PHE A 16 -30.03 -26.39 -31.80
N GLU A 17 -30.54 -27.42 -32.51
CA GLU A 17 -29.84 -28.70 -32.74
C GLU A 17 -28.98 -28.71 -34.03
N SER A 18 -29.17 -27.73 -34.93
CA SER A 18 -28.44 -27.58 -36.19
C SER A 18 -27.31 -26.55 -36.07
N ASN A 19 -26.48 -26.39 -37.10
CA ASN A 19 -25.49 -25.31 -37.10
C ASN A 19 -26.16 -23.98 -37.50
N PHE A 20 -25.90 -22.91 -36.75
CA PHE A 20 -26.29 -21.53 -37.05
C PHE A 20 -25.04 -20.64 -37.02
N GLU A 21 -24.90 -19.73 -37.98
CA GLU A 21 -23.76 -18.82 -38.06
C GLU A 21 -24.26 -17.41 -38.45
N LEU A 22 -24.10 -16.44 -37.53
CA LEU A 22 -24.31 -15.02 -37.79
C LEU A 22 -22.98 -14.35 -38.08
N VAL A 23 -22.75 -13.97 -39.34
CA VAL A 23 -21.51 -13.34 -39.79
C VAL A 23 -21.68 -11.83 -39.90
N LEU A 24 -20.93 -11.07 -39.10
CA LEU A 24 -20.94 -9.62 -39.10
C LEU A 24 -19.93 -9.08 -40.12
N HIS A 25 -20.44 -8.47 -41.20
CA HIS A 25 -19.64 -7.87 -42.27
C HIS A 25 -19.43 -6.37 -42.06
N GLY A 26 -18.25 -5.90 -42.44
CA GLY A 26 -17.81 -4.51 -42.30
C GLY A 26 -16.30 -4.42 -42.11
N GLY A 27 -15.79 -3.19 -42.21
CA GLY A 27 -14.39 -2.81 -42.01
C GLY A 27 -14.29 -1.38 -41.50
N ARG A 28 -13.09 -0.95 -41.10
CA ARG A 28 -12.79 0.29 -40.33
C ARG A 28 -13.39 1.58 -40.93
N THR A 29 -13.60 1.62 -42.25
CA THR A 29 -14.19 2.76 -42.98
C THR A 29 -15.70 2.64 -43.25
N SER A 30 -16.36 1.61 -42.72
CA SER A 30 -17.80 1.41 -42.87
C SER A 30 -18.59 2.34 -41.94
N PRO A 31 -19.80 2.80 -42.32
CA PRO A 31 -20.61 3.67 -41.48
C PRO A 31 -20.90 3.05 -40.10
N SER A 32 -20.62 3.79 -39.04
CA SER A 32 -20.99 3.42 -37.67
C SER A 32 -22.50 3.50 -37.46
N LEU A 33 -23.02 2.60 -36.63
CA LEU A 33 -24.30 2.76 -35.97
C LEU A 33 -24.14 3.73 -34.80
N VAL A 34 -25.11 4.64 -34.69
CA VAL A 34 -25.28 5.60 -33.60
C VAL A 34 -26.77 5.58 -33.29
N VAL A 35 -27.15 5.32 -32.03
CA VAL A 35 -28.57 5.17 -31.63
C VAL A 35 -29.13 6.51 -31.15
N ASP A 36 -28.38 7.19 -30.30
CA ASP A 36 -28.65 8.49 -29.70
C ASP A 36 -27.31 9.28 -29.56
N ASN A 37 -27.22 10.23 -28.63
CA ASN A 37 -25.99 11.03 -28.44
C ASN A 37 -24.91 10.31 -27.60
N GLU A 38 -25.26 9.24 -26.90
CA GLU A 38 -24.40 8.53 -25.93
C GLU A 38 -23.91 7.21 -26.55
N HIS A 39 -24.79 6.53 -27.27
CA HIS A 39 -24.58 5.19 -27.83
C HIS A 39 -23.91 5.18 -29.22
N PHE A 40 -22.60 5.41 -29.26
CA PHE A 40 -21.75 5.22 -30.46
C PHE A 40 -21.31 3.74 -30.64
N LEU A 41 -22.20 2.92 -31.20
CA LEU A 41 -22.02 1.46 -31.27
C LEU A 41 -21.05 0.98 -32.37
N SER A 42 -20.46 1.91 -33.12
CA SER A 42 -19.50 1.63 -34.21
C SER A 42 -20.12 0.80 -35.34
N ASN A 43 -19.29 0.30 -36.26
CA ASN A 43 -19.76 -0.56 -37.36
C ASN A 43 -19.58 -2.06 -37.04
N LYS A 44 -20.01 -2.94 -37.97
CA LYS A 44 -19.83 -4.41 -37.87
C LYS A 44 -20.41 -4.98 -36.56
N VAL A 45 -21.60 -4.50 -36.20
CA VAL A 45 -22.22 -4.67 -34.88
C VAL A 45 -23.59 -5.36 -34.96
N LEU A 46 -23.88 -6.23 -33.99
CA LEU A 46 -25.22 -6.65 -33.61
C LEU A 46 -25.63 -5.81 -32.40
N ALA A 47 -26.51 -4.83 -32.59
CA ALA A 47 -27.04 -4.00 -31.51
C ALA A 47 -28.40 -4.54 -31.05
N VAL A 48 -28.58 -4.65 -29.74
CA VAL A 48 -29.78 -5.18 -29.09
C VAL A 48 -30.42 -4.09 -28.26
N LEU A 49 -31.60 -3.63 -28.68
CA LEU A 49 -32.43 -2.60 -28.02
C LEU A 49 -33.76 -3.19 -27.50
N GLY A 50 -34.10 -4.42 -27.95
CA GLY A 50 -35.11 -5.30 -27.38
C GLY A 50 -34.45 -6.55 -26.82
N GLN A 51 -34.88 -7.74 -27.24
CA GLN A 51 -34.38 -9.00 -26.71
C GLN A 51 -33.62 -9.83 -27.76
N ALA A 52 -32.49 -10.42 -27.38
CA ALA A 52 -31.85 -11.50 -28.16
C ALA A 52 -31.66 -12.76 -27.31
N THR A 53 -32.33 -13.85 -27.70
CA THR A 53 -32.23 -15.17 -27.06
C THR A 53 -31.53 -16.15 -28.01
N MET A 54 -30.49 -16.83 -27.53
CA MET A 54 -29.72 -17.79 -28.34
C MET A 54 -29.34 -18.99 -27.48
N PHE A 55 -29.95 -20.14 -27.78
CA PHE A 55 -29.72 -21.40 -27.06
C PHE A 55 -29.08 -22.42 -28.01
N GLY A 56 -27.76 -22.51 -27.98
CA GLY A 56 -27.01 -23.61 -28.59
C GLY A 56 -27.20 -24.94 -27.85
N SER A 57 -26.79 -26.02 -28.51
CA SER A 57 -26.81 -27.37 -27.95
C SER A 57 -25.92 -27.45 -26.70
N PRO A 58 -26.38 -28.06 -25.58
CA PRO A 58 -25.63 -28.08 -24.33
C PRO A 58 -24.23 -28.69 -24.44
N VAL A 59 -23.22 -27.94 -24.00
CA VAL A 59 -21.83 -28.40 -23.89
C VAL A 59 -21.49 -28.60 -22.40
N MET A 60 -21.68 -29.83 -21.91
CA MET A 60 -21.52 -30.17 -20.49
C MET A 60 -20.30 -31.09 -20.26
N PRO A 61 -19.38 -30.72 -19.34
CA PRO A 61 -19.12 -29.33 -18.94
C PRO A 61 -18.55 -28.53 -20.12
N SER A 62 -18.48 -27.20 -19.99
CA SER A 62 -17.84 -26.32 -20.97
C SER A 62 -16.32 -26.35 -20.88
N TRP A 63 -15.78 -26.69 -19.71
CA TRP A 63 -14.37 -26.93 -19.42
C TRP A 63 -14.21 -27.92 -18.26
N THR A 64 -13.02 -28.48 -18.06
CA THR A 64 -12.68 -29.38 -16.93
C THR A 64 -11.15 -29.39 -16.73
N LYS A 65 -10.63 -29.92 -15.63
CA LYS A 65 -9.19 -30.09 -15.39
C LYS A 65 -8.63 -31.36 -16.08
N LEU A 66 -7.34 -31.38 -16.35
CA LEU A 66 -6.60 -32.60 -16.67
C LEU A 66 -6.58 -33.55 -15.45
N ALA A 67 -6.78 -34.85 -15.68
CA ALA A 67 -6.69 -35.88 -14.64
C ALA A 67 -5.25 -36.42 -14.41
N SER A 68 -4.30 -36.01 -15.27
CA SER A 68 -2.87 -36.39 -15.19
C SER A 68 -2.05 -35.52 -16.14
N THR A 69 -0.83 -35.13 -15.74
CA THR A 69 0.10 -34.33 -16.55
C THR A 69 0.19 -34.81 -18.01
N ALA A 70 -0.10 -33.89 -18.94
CA ALA A 70 0.03 -34.08 -20.37
C ALA A 70 1.38 -33.53 -20.85
N PHE A 71 2.34 -34.42 -21.10
CA PHE A 71 3.69 -34.06 -21.51
C PHE A 71 3.78 -33.62 -22.99
N ALA A 72 4.76 -32.77 -23.28
CA ALA A 72 5.12 -32.38 -24.64
C ALA A 72 5.34 -33.61 -25.55
N GLY A 73 4.79 -33.56 -26.76
CA GLY A 73 4.78 -34.67 -27.71
C GLY A 73 3.66 -35.69 -27.51
N ASN A 74 2.86 -35.62 -26.43
CA ASN A 74 1.66 -36.45 -26.29
C ASN A 74 0.59 -36.06 -27.32
N LYS A 75 -0.19 -37.05 -27.75
CA LYS A 75 -1.41 -36.89 -28.57
C LYS A 75 -2.68 -37.34 -27.85
N THR A 76 -2.57 -37.73 -26.59
CA THR A 76 -3.69 -38.23 -25.78
C THR A 76 -3.67 -37.54 -24.44
N ILE A 77 -4.80 -36.96 -24.05
CA ILE A 77 -5.00 -36.31 -22.77
C ILE A 77 -6.16 -36.96 -22.02
N TYR A 78 -6.10 -36.90 -20.70
CA TYR A 78 -7.06 -37.49 -19.78
C TYR A 78 -7.69 -36.39 -18.93
N LEU A 79 -9.02 -36.41 -18.79
CA LEU A 79 -9.81 -35.36 -18.16
C LEU A 79 -10.47 -35.84 -16.86
N THR A 80 -10.60 -34.92 -15.90
CA THR A 80 -11.23 -35.20 -14.61
C THR A 80 -12.72 -35.50 -14.78
N ASP A 81 -13.44 -34.82 -15.67
CA ASP A 81 -14.88 -35.01 -15.90
C ASP A 81 -15.26 -35.77 -17.18
N HIS A 82 -16.44 -36.38 -17.15
CA HIS A 82 -17.10 -36.90 -18.35
C HIS A 82 -17.62 -35.74 -19.21
N THR A 83 -17.17 -35.66 -20.46
CA THR A 83 -17.55 -34.60 -21.40
C THR A 83 -18.55 -35.07 -22.47
N LEU A 84 -19.36 -34.14 -22.98
CA LEU A 84 -20.19 -34.34 -24.18
C LEU A 84 -19.48 -33.94 -25.49
N TRP A 85 -18.16 -33.72 -25.45
CA TRP A 85 -17.37 -33.25 -26.59
C TRP A 85 -17.17 -34.37 -27.62
N LYS A 86 -16.93 -34.00 -28.89
CA LYS A 86 -16.94 -34.93 -30.03
C LYS A 86 -15.77 -34.69 -31.00
N PRO A 87 -15.41 -35.68 -31.84
CA PRO A 87 -14.44 -35.49 -32.91
C PRO A 87 -14.79 -34.33 -33.84
N GLY A 88 -13.80 -33.48 -34.13
CA GLY A 88 -13.94 -32.24 -34.89
C GLY A 88 -14.20 -30.99 -34.04
N ASP A 89 -14.48 -31.12 -32.74
CA ASP A 89 -14.49 -29.96 -31.84
C ASP A 89 -13.07 -29.48 -31.55
N LYS A 90 -12.92 -28.17 -31.36
CA LYS A 90 -11.70 -27.53 -30.84
C LYS A 90 -11.74 -27.37 -29.33
N ILE A 91 -10.57 -27.53 -28.71
CA ILE A 91 -10.30 -27.25 -27.29
C ILE A 91 -9.10 -26.30 -27.15
N THR A 92 -8.96 -25.69 -25.98
CA THR A 92 -7.74 -25.01 -25.51
C THR A 92 -7.25 -25.68 -24.22
N ILE A 93 -5.93 -25.61 -23.95
CA ILE A 93 -5.30 -26.09 -22.72
C ILE A 93 -4.43 -24.96 -22.16
N THR A 94 -4.63 -24.61 -20.89
CA THR A 94 -3.92 -23.52 -20.21
C THR A 94 -2.44 -23.84 -19.96
N PRO A 95 -1.54 -22.84 -20.00
CA PRO A 95 -0.15 -22.99 -19.54
C PRO A 95 -0.07 -23.38 -18.05
N THR A 96 1.03 -24.01 -17.62
CA THR A 96 1.28 -24.37 -16.20
C THR A 96 2.71 -24.09 -15.74
N ASP A 97 3.37 -23.09 -16.33
CA ASP A 97 4.66 -22.54 -15.86
C ASP A 97 4.59 -20.99 -15.96
N TYR A 98 5.64 -20.25 -15.60
CA TYR A 98 5.62 -18.77 -15.64
C TYR A 98 5.40 -18.17 -17.04
N ASP A 99 5.73 -18.92 -18.09
CA ASP A 99 5.54 -18.51 -19.49
C ASP A 99 4.07 -18.64 -19.90
N THR A 100 3.38 -17.50 -19.90
CA THR A 100 1.95 -17.38 -20.25
C THR A 100 1.66 -17.68 -21.73
N THR A 101 2.69 -17.78 -22.58
CA THR A 101 2.54 -18.06 -24.02
C THR A 101 2.36 -19.55 -24.33
N GLN A 102 2.56 -20.45 -23.35
CA GLN A 102 2.40 -21.91 -23.48
C GLN A 102 0.93 -22.37 -23.49
N LEU A 103 0.08 -21.60 -24.18
CA LEU A 103 -1.36 -21.81 -24.36
C LEU A 103 -1.60 -22.58 -25.67
N GLU A 104 -2.09 -23.82 -25.57
CA GLU A 104 -2.34 -24.64 -26.77
C GLU A 104 -3.81 -24.61 -27.21
N THR A 105 -4.04 -24.83 -28.51
CA THR A 105 -5.37 -25.00 -29.12
C THR A 105 -5.35 -26.18 -30.09
N MET A 106 -6.19 -27.18 -29.82
CA MET A 106 -6.11 -28.51 -30.44
C MET A 106 -7.47 -28.94 -31.01
N THR A 107 -7.47 -29.82 -32.01
CA THR A 107 -8.71 -30.44 -32.53
C THR A 107 -8.84 -31.89 -32.06
N ILE A 108 -10.01 -32.27 -31.55
CA ILE A 108 -10.30 -33.64 -31.13
C ILE A 108 -10.43 -34.55 -32.35
N ILE A 109 -9.64 -35.62 -32.41
CA ILE A 109 -9.67 -36.67 -33.44
C ILE A 109 -10.54 -37.86 -33.01
N SER A 110 -10.44 -38.30 -31.76
CA SER A 110 -11.25 -39.37 -31.19
C SER A 110 -11.54 -39.14 -29.71
N VAL A 111 -12.61 -39.76 -29.22
CA VAL A 111 -13.12 -39.64 -27.85
C VAL A 111 -13.40 -41.04 -27.32
N ALA A 112 -12.86 -41.35 -26.14
CA ALA A 112 -13.05 -42.60 -25.43
C ALA A 112 -13.52 -42.38 -23.98
N ASP A 113 -13.79 -43.48 -23.27
CA ASP A 113 -14.08 -43.53 -21.83
C ASP A 113 -15.19 -42.57 -21.36
N GLY A 114 -16.19 -42.36 -22.21
CA GLY A 114 -17.31 -41.45 -21.94
C GLY A 114 -16.90 -39.98 -21.85
N GLY A 115 -15.96 -39.55 -22.69
CA GLY A 115 -15.51 -38.15 -22.75
C GLY A 115 -14.29 -37.83 -21.89
N LYS A 116 -13.74 -38.81 -21.15
CA LYS A 116 -12.55 -38.62 -20.30
C LYS A 116 -11.22 -38.76 -21.02
N THR A 117 -11.18 -39.39 -22.19
CA THR A 117 -9.93 -39.63 -22.93
C THR A 117 -10.08 -39.03 -24.33
N LEU A 118 -9.22 -38.07 -24.69
CA LEU A 118 -9.24 -37.36 -25.98
C LEU A 118 -7.96 -37.63 -26.77
N GLU A 119 -8.10 -37.93 -28.06
CA GLU A 119 -7.00 -37.97 -29.02
C GLU A 119 -6.94 -36.66 -29.82
N LEU A 120 -5.74 -36.10 -30.02
CA LEU A 120 -5.50 -34.78 -30.60
C LEU A 120 -4.90 -34.84 -32.02
N ASP A 121 -5.17 -33.83 -32.84
CA ASP A 121 -4.74 -33.72 -34.24
C ASP A 121 -3.23 -33.44 -34.40
N THR A 122 -2.66 -32.56 -33.58
CA THR A 122 -1.22 -32.39 -33.37
C THR A 122 -0.75 -33.09 -32.09
N PRO A 123 0.57 -33.35 -31.92
CA PRO A 123 1.15 -33.53 -30.59
C PRO A 123 1.19 -32.19 -29.86
N LEU A 124 1.16 -32.21 -28.52
CA LEU A 124 1.43 -31.03 -27.70
C LEU A 124 2.87 -30.52 -27.91
N GLU A 125 3.08 -29.22 -27.81
CA GLU A 125 4.41 -28.58 -27.81
C GLU A 125 4.96 -28.40 -26.39
N TYR A 126 4.09 -28.22 -25.38
CA TYR A 126 4.45 -27.94 -23.99
C TYR A 126 4.00 -29.03 -23.01
N ASN A 127 4.44 -28.91 -21.75
CA ASN A 127 3.98 -29.74 -20.64
C ASN A 127 2.82 -29.04 -19.92
N HIS A 128 1.64 -29.64 -19.91
CA HIS A 128 0.50 -29.17 -19.12
C HIS A 128 0.36 -30.06 -17.88
N GLN A 129 0.67 -29.51 -16.71
CA GLN A 129 0.76 -30.26 -15.46
C GLN A 129 -0.62 -30.61 -14.88
N ALA A 130 -0.70 -31.74 -14.18
CA ALA A 130 -1.80 -32.09 -13.28
C ALA A 130 -1.35 -33.08 -12.21
N GLU A 131 -1.42 -32.66 -10.95
CA GLU A 131 -1.08 -33.44 -9.76
C GLU A 131 -1.95 -33.02 -8.56
N VAL A 132 -2.15 -33.95 -7.62
CA VAL A 132 -2.74 -33.66 -6.31
C VAL A 132 -1.65 -33.87 -5.27
N ILE A 133 -1.33 -32.83 -4.51
CA ILE A 133 -0.26 -32.84 -3.50
C ILE A 133 -0.91 -32.86 -2.11
N GLU A 134 -0.61 -33.91 -1.33
CA GLU A 134 -1.09 -34.07 0.04
C GLU A 134 -0.17 -33.31 1.01
N ILE A 135 -0.67 -32.23 1.62
CA ILE A 135 0.07 -31.37 2.55
C ILE A 135 -0.77 -31.18 3.82
N ASP A 136 -0.20 -31.51 4.99
CA ASP A 136 -0.86 -31.45 6.31
C ASP A 136 -2.27 -32.11 6.39
N GLY A 137 -2.50 -33.13 5.54
CA GLY A 137 -3.79 -33.82 5.42
C GLY A 137 -4.82 -33.13 4.51
N ALA A 138 -4.45 -32.03 3.86
CA ALA A 138 -5.21 -31.40 2.78
C ALA A 138 -4.69 -31.88 1.41
N ALA A 139 -5.62 -32.32 0.55
CA ALA A 139 -5.34 -32.72 -0.83
C ALA A 139 -5.48 -31.50 -1.77
N LEU A 140 -4.36 -30.99 -2.27
CA LEU A 140 -4.31 -29.75 -3.07
C LEU A 140 -4.15 -30.07 -4.56
N GLU A 141 -5.16 -29.75 -5.38
CA GLU A 141 -5.20 -30.07 -6.83
C GLU A 141 -4.66 -28.92 -7.69
N PHE A 142 -3.47 -29.12 -8.28
CA PHE A 142 -2.86 -28.20 -9.24
C PHE A 142 -2.89 -28.84 -10.63
N ALA A 143 -3.75 -28.36 -11.53
CA ALA A 143 -3.92 -28.97 -12.84
C ALA A 143 -4.40 -27.98 -13.92
N ALA A 144 -3.84 -28.11 -15.12
CA ALA A 144 -4.25 -27.35 -16.30
C ALA A 144 -5.74 -27.53 -16.59
N ALA A 145 -6.42 -26.41 -16.86
CA ALA A 145 -7.78 -26.42 -17.35
C ALA A 145 -7.82 -26.65 -18.88
N VAL A 146 -8.78 -27.47 -19.30
CA VAL A 146 -9.07 -27.77 -20.69
C VAL A 146 -10.44 -27.20 -21.02
N GLY A 147 -10.48 -26.19 -21.89
CA GLY A 147 -11.71 -25.52 -22.31
C GLY A 147 -12.18 -25.97 -23.68
N LEU A 148 -13.47 -26.31 -23.82
CA LEU A 148 -14.07 -26.44 -25.15
C LEU A 148 -14.12 -25.06 -25.81
N LEU A 149 -13.88 -24.98 -27.12
CA LEU A 149 -14.11 -23.76 -27.91
C LEU A 149 -15.33 -23.88 -28.83
N THR A 150 -15.60 -25.06 -29.41
CA THR A 150 -16.63 -25.23 -30.45
C THR A 150 -18.07 -25.31 -29.92
N ARG A 151 -18.96 -24.41 -30.38
CA ARG A 151 -20.44 -24.51 -30.25
C ARG A 151 -21.09 -24.62 -31.65
N ASN A 152 -22.38 -24.96 -31.70
CA ASN A 152 -23.14 -25.07 -32.96
C ASN A 152 -23.86 -23.76 -33.35
N VAL A 153 -24.11 -22.85 -32.39
CA VAL A 153 -24.63 -21.50 -32.63
C VAL A 153 -23.46 -20.54 -32.54
N LYS A 154 -23.15 -19.83 -33.63
CA LYS A 154 -21.98 -18.94 -33.73
C LYS A 154 -22.36 -17.51 -34.09
N VAL A 155 -21.63 -16.55 -33.52
CA VAL A 155 -21.59 -15.15 -33.92
C VAL A 155 -20.14 -14.80 -34.22
N ARG A 156 -19.81 -14.26 -35.40
CA ARG A 156 -18.41 -13.96 -35.74
C ARG A 156 -18.18 -12.74 -36.61
N GLY A 157 -16.98 -12.19 -36.52
CA GLY A 157 -16.48 -11.27 -37.53
C GLY A 157 -16.32 -11.94 -38.89
N ALA A 158 -16.64 -11.22 -39.97
CA ALA A 158 -16.07 -11.52 -41.27
C ALA A 158 -14.61 -11.04 -41.30
N PHE A 159 -13.66 -11.94 -41.57
CA PHE A 159 -12.27 -11.53 -41.84
C PHE A 159 -12.22 -10.55 -43.03
N GLN A 160 -11.41 -9.50 -42.90
CA GLN A 160 -11.17 -8.52 -43.97
C GLN A 160 -9.67 -8.36 -44.21
N GLU A 161 -9.23 -8.59 -45.44
CA GLU A 161 -7.84 -8.45 -45.85
C GLU A 161 -7.36 -7.00 -45.66
N GLY A 162 -6.21 -6.83 -45.02
CA GLY A 162 -5.66 -5.51 -44.66
C GLY A 162 -6.23 -4.90 -43.36
N GLU A 163 -7.22 -5.52 -42.72
CA GLU A 163 -7.77 -5.09 -41.42
C GLU A 163 -7.78 -6.24 -40.39
N PRO A 164 -6.61 -6.80 -40.02
CA PRO A 164 -6.52 -7.77 -38.93
C PRO A 164 -7.01 -7.16 -37.61
N GLY A 165 -7.48 -8.05 -36.73
CA GLY A 165 -8.04 -7.68 -35.42
C GLY A 165 -9.36 -6.89 -35.47
N TYR A 166 -9.91 -6.55 -36.65
CA TYR A 166 -11.15 -5.79 -36.75
C TYR A 166 -12.37 -6.72 -36.82
N GLY A 167 -12.65 -7.40 -35.71
CA GLY A 167 -13.74 -8.37 -35.56
C GLY A 167 -15.14 -7.76 -35.44
N GLY A 168 -16.14 -8.62 -35.22
CA GLY A 168 -17.52 -8.20 -34.91
C GLY A 168 -17.71 -7.87 -33.42
N SER A 169 -18.78 -7.13 -33.09
CA SER A 169 -19.21 -6.94 -31.70
C SER A 169 -20.70 -7.19 -31.53
N LEU A 170 -21.10 -7.73 -30.38
CA LEU A 170 -22.47 -7.63 -29.87
C LEU A 170 -22.52 -6.44 -28.91
N TYR A 171 -23.56 -5.62 -29.02
CA TYR A 171 -23.87 -4.51 -28.12
C TYR A 171 -25.27 -4.67 -27.54
N VAL A 172 -25.40 -4.59 -26.23
CA VAL A 172 -26.66 -4.57 -25.49
C VAL A 172 -26.78 -3.19 -24.85
N VAL A 173 -27.80 -2.42 -25.24
CA VAL A 173 -27.92 -1.02 -24.85
C VAL A 173 -29.35 -0.63 -24.52
N ASP A 174 -29.49 0.40 -23.71
CA ASP A 174 -30.74 1.13 -23.61
C ASP A 174 -30.71 2.37 -24.53
N ALA A 175 -31.84 3.07 -24.68
CA ALA A 175 -31.93 4.33 -25.45
C ALA A 175 -33.30 5.02 -25.29
N GLU A 176 -33.34 6.34 -25.06
CA GLU A 176 -34.54 7.13 -25.38
C GLU A 176 -34.49 7.67 -26.83
N VAL A 177 -35.14 6.93 -27.74
CA VAL A 177 -35.16 7.28 -29.16
C VAL A 177 -36.30 8.26 -29.44
N SER A 178 -35.95 9.52 -29.73
CA SER A 178 -36.90 10.64 -29.87
C SER A 178 -38.06 10.33 -30.84
N GLY A 179 -39.29 10.43 -30.34
CA GLY A 179 -40.51 10.14 -31.10
C GLY A 179 -40.83 8.65 -31.28
N VAL A 180 -40.01 7.73 -30.77
CA VAL A 180 -40.25 6.29 -30.71
C VAL A 180 -40.50 5.84 -29.26
N GLY A 181 -39.69 6.32 -28.31
CA GLY A 181 -39.78 6.01 -26.88
C GLY A 181 -38.52 5.35 -26.34
N GLN A 182 -38.63 4.86 -25.11
CA GLN A 182 -37.57 4.17 -24.37
C GLN A 182 -37.43 2.72 -24.82
N TRP A 183 -36.18 2.27 -24.94
CA TRP A 183 -35.79 0.91 -25.30
C TRP A 183 -34.76 0.39 -24.30
N VAL A 184 -34.79 -0.90 -24.00
CA VAL A 184 -33.88 -1.57 -23.06
C VAL A 184 -33.49 -2.91 -23.66
N GLY A 185 -32.23 -3.01 -24.08
CA GLY A 185 -31.63 -4.24 -24.56
C GLY A 185 -31.47 -5.28 -23.45
N ASN A 186 -31.79 -6.54 -23.72
CA ASN A 186 -31.41 -7.65 -22.84
C ASN A 186 -31.10 -8.93 -23.62
N VAL A 187 -30.24 -9.79 -23.08
CA VAL A 187 -29.78 -11.00 -23.78
C VAL A 187 -29.80 -12.26 -22.91
N ASP A 188 -30.08 -13.39 -23.56
CA ASP A 188 -30.14 -14.71 -22.95
C ASP A 188 -29.35 -15.68 -23.84
N LEU A 189 -28.05 -15.81 -23.55
CA LEU A 189 -27.05 -16.45 -24.40
C LEU A 189 -26.53 -17.72 -23.73
N HIS A 190 -26.97 -18.88 -24.23
CA HIS A 190 -26.59 -20.19 -23.73
C HIS A 190 -25.87 -21.01 -24.81
N ASN A 191 -24.67 -21.53 -24.51
CA ASN A 191 -23.86 -22.34 -25.43
C ASN A 191 -23.65 -21.69 -26.82
N VAL A 192 -23.32 -20.39 -26.86
CA VAL A 192 -22.99 -19.64 -28.08
C VAL A 192 -21.47 -19.50 -28.22
N GLU A 193 -20.94 -19.59 -29.44
CA GLU A 193 -19.53 -19.30 -29.74
C GLU A 193 -19.39 -17.94 -30.43
N PHE A 194 -18.63 -17.05 -29.80
CA PHE A 194 -18.15 -15.80 -30.37
C PHE A 194 -16.73 -16.05 -30.90
N GLN A 195 -16.52 -15.82 -32.20
CA GLN A 195 -15.27 -16.13 -32.89
C GLN A 195 -14.77 -14.90 -33.67
N ASP A 196 -13.49 -14.56 -33.51
CA ASP A 196 -12.85 -13.43 -34.22
C ASP A 196 -13.66 -12.13 -34.04
N THR A 197 -13.95 -11.82 -32.78
CA THR A 197 -14.76 -10.69 -32.30
C THR A 197 -13.92 -9.69 -31.50
N GLY A 198 -14.51 -8.55 -31.11
CA GLY A 198 -13.75 -7.40 -30.61
C GLY A 198 -13.02 -6.67 -31.73
N LYS A 199 -12.55 -5.45 -31.48
CA LYS A 199 -11.94 -4.60 -32.51
C LYS A 199 -10.62 -3.96 -32.05
N ALA A 200 -9.50 -4.43 -32.58
CA ALA A 200 -8.18 -3.82 -32.38
C ALA A 200 -8.16 -2.36 -32.87
N LEU A 201 -7.28 -1.53 -32.31
CA LEU A 201 -7.21 -0.08 -32.47
C LEU A 201 -8.56 0.61 -32.18
N SER A 202 -9.25 0.21 -31.10
CA SER A 202 -10.50 0.82 -30.61
C SER A 202 -10.84 0.38 -29.17
N GLU A 203 -12.02 0.76 -28.65
CA GLU A 203 -12.53 0.37 -27.32
C GLU A 203 -13.67 -0.68 -27.35
N HIS A 204 -13.95 -1.28 -28.51
CA HIS A 204 -15.11 -2.16 -28.70
C HIS A 204 -14.80 -3.63 -28.41
N ALA A 205 -15.46 -4.17 -27.39
CA ALA A 205 -15.36 -5.56 -26.95
C ALA A 205 -15.99 -6.57 -27.94
N SER A 206 -15.84 -7.87 -27.64
CA SER A 206 -16.62 -8.92 -28.30
C SER A 206 -18.10 -8.84 -27.92
N ILE A 207 -18.40 -8.63 -26.64
CA ILE A 207 -19.72 -8.35 -26.11
C ILE A 207 -19.62 -7.11 -25.20
N THR A 208 -20.34 -6.04 -25.52
CA THR A 208 -20.47 -4.86 -24.65
C THR A 208 -21.90 -4.73 -24.16
N PHE A 209 -22.07 -4.47 -22.87
CA PHE A 209 -23.25 -3.89 -22.28
C PHE A 209 -22.95 -2.42 -21.94
N GLU A 210 -23.81 -1.51 -22.36
CA GLU A 210 -23.64 -0.07 -22.17
C GLU A 210 -25.03 0.54 -22.03
N TYR A 211 -25.43 0.87 -20.80
CA TYR A 211 -26.63 1.66 -20.52
C TYR A 211 -26.20 3.07 -20.11
N ALA A 212 -26.95 4.11 -20.47
CA ALA A 212 -26.54 5.49 -20.20
C ALA A 212 -26.89 5.96 -18.79
N TYR A 213 -26.00 6.74 -18.17
CA TYR A 213 -26.14 7.18 -16.77
C TYR A 213 -27.32 8.13 -16.50
N GLU A 214 -27.88 8.76 -17.54
CA GLU A 214 -29.07 9.62 -17.41
C GLU A 214 -30.40 8.83 -17.54
N HIS A 215 -30.37 7.52 -17.81
CA HIS A 215 -31.55 6.67 -17.99
C HIS A 215 -31.98 5.92 -16.71
N GLU A 216 -33.00 6.41 -16.01
CA GLU A 216 -33.66 5.70 -14.89
C GLU A 216 -34.60 4.57 -15.39
N PHE A 217 -34.08 3.59 -16.16
CA PHE A 217 -34.90 2.54 -16.79
C PHE A 217 -34.93 1.22 -16.01
N ALA A 218 -35.99 0.44 -16.24
CA ALA A 218 -36.18 -0.86 -15.60
C ALA A 218 -35.44 -1.96 -16.36
N HIS A 219 -34.19 -2.23 -15.98
CA HIS A 219 -33.34 -3.21 -16.65
C HIS A 219 -33.80 -4.65 -16.43
N ALA A 220 -33.93 -5.41 -17.52
CA ALA A 220 -34.16 -6.85 -17.47
C ALA A 220 -32.81 -7.58 -17.35
N PRO A 221 -32.70 -8.62 -16.49
CA PRO A 221 -31.44 -9.33 -16.31
C PRO A 221 -30.98 -9.97 -17.62
N SER A 222 -29.67 -10.09 -17.78
CA SER A 222 -29.03 -10.71 -18.95
C SER A 222 -28.11 -11.84 -18.53
N THR A 223 -28.03 -12.89 -19.35
CA THR A 223 -27.26 -14.11 -19.04
C THR A 223 -26.34 -14.50 -20.19
N ILE A 224 -25.10 -14.87 -19.85
CA ILE A 224 -24.09 -15.46 -20.73
C ILE A 224 -23.60 -16.73 -20.06
N ALA A 225 -23.97 -17.89 -20.60
CA ALA A 225 -23.83 -19.18 -19.94
C ALA A 225 -23.30 -20.31 -20.86
N GLY A 226 -22.18 -20.94 -20.51
CA GLY A 226 -21.60 -22.03 -21.32
C GLY A 226 -21.04 -21.60 -22.67
N CYS A 227 -20.99 -20.29 -22.93
CA CYS A 227 -20.52 -19.72 -24.19
C CYS A 227 -19.00 -19.87 -24.34
N ALA A 228 -18.51 -19.74 -25.57
CA ALA A 228 -17.10 -19.45 -25.84
C ALA A 228 -16.94 -18.04 -26.39
N LEU A 229 -15.88 -17.36 -25.97
CA LEU A 229 -15.35 -16.19 -26.66
C LEU A 229 -13.93 -16.56 -27.09
N SER A 230 -13.62 -16.44 -28.38
CA SER A 230 -12.35 -16.91 -28.95
C SER A 230 -11.73 -15.88 -29.90
N ASN A 231 -10.44 -15.63 -29.72
CA ASN A 231 -9.65 -14.64 -30.48
C ASN A 231 -10.22 -13.22 -30.34
N SER A 232 -10.52 -12.80 -29.11
CA SER A 232 -11.06 -11.48 -28.87
C SER A 232 -9.97 -10.42 -29.08
N SER A 233 -10.10 -9.65 -30.15
CA SER A 233 -9.13 -8.61 -30.55
C SER A 233 -9.27 -7.30 -29.76
N ASN A 234 -9.88 -7.39 -28.57
CA ASN A 234 -10.12 -6.35 -27.57
C ASN A 234 -10.68 -7.05 -26.30
N TYR A 235 -11.29 -6.33 -25.36
CA TYR A 235 -12.00 -6.94 -24.21
C TYR A 235 -12.98 -8.04 -24.63
N GLY A 236 -13.15 -9.07 -23.79
CA GLY A 236 -14.09 -10.16 -24.05
C GLY A 236 -15.54 -9.74 -23.81
N ILE A 237 -15.95 -9.74 -22.54
CA ILE A 237 -17.23 -9.20 -22.07
C ILE A 237 -16.94 -7.89 -21.33
N ARG A 238 -17.65 -6.81 -21.68
CA ARG A 238 -17.51 -5.49 -21.06
C ARG A 238 -18.85 -5.01 -20.53
N LEU A 239 -18.91 -4.63 -19.25
CA LEU A 239 -20.08 -4.05 -18.59
C LEU A 239 -19.82 -2.57 -18.30
N LYS A 240 -20.80 -1.70 -18.62
CA LYS A 240 -20.78 -0.27 -18.31
C LYS A 240 -22.13 0.23 -17.83
N GLY A 241 -22.20 0.74 -16.60
CA GLY A 241 -23.44 1.25 -16.01
C GLY A 241 -24.61 0.26 -15.99
N VAL A 242 -24.33 -1.06 -16.02
CA VAL A 242 -25.37 -2.10 -16.17
C VAL A 242 -25.51 -2.96 -14.93
N GLU A 243 -26.74 -3.35 -14.62
CA GLU A 243 -27.05 -4.17 -13.46
C GLU A 243 -27.43 -5.61 -13.81
N ASN A 244 -27.33 -6.53 -12.84
CA ASN A 244 -27.98 -7.84 -12.86
C ASN A 244 -27.56 -8.74 -14.05
N VAL A 245 -26.28 -8.73 -14.42
CA VAL A 245 -25.71 -9.56 -15.49
C VAL A 245 -25.05 -10.82 -14.93
N VAL A 246 -25.45 -12.00 -15.45
CA VAL A 246 -24.90 -13.30 -15.07
C VAL A 246 -23.92 -13.80 -16.13
N ILE A 247 -22.65 -13.97 -15.75
CA ILE A 247 -21.57 -14.50 -16.59
C ILE A 247 -21.11 -15.81 -15.96
N GLN A 248 -21.61 -16.96 -16.45
CA GLN A 248 -21.39 -18.26 -15.80
C GLN A 248 -20.88 -19.36 -16.72
N ASN A 249 -19.96 -20.20 -16.24
CA ASN A 249 -19.49 -21.41 -16.94
C ASN A 249 -18.96 -21.17 -18.37
N ASN A 250 -18.47 -19.97 -18.70
CA ASN A 250 -17.99 -19.65 -20.04
C ASN A 250 -16.53 -20.05 -20.25
N THR A 251 -16.10 -20.11 -21.51
CA THR A 251 -14.70 -20.32 -21.91
C THR A 251 -14.21 -19.11 -22.70
N LEU A 252 -13.35 -18.28 -22.11
CA LEU A 252 -12.79 -17.11 -22.76
C LEU A 252 -11.33 -17.40 -23.15
N HIS A 253 -11.01 -17.31 -24.44
CA HIS A 253 -9.75 -17.76 -25.00
C HIS A 253 -9.09 -16.70 -25.89
N HIS A 254 -7.80 -16.43 -25.63
CA HIS A 254 -6.94 -15.57 -26.45
C HIS A 254 -7.58 -14.17 -26.63
N THR A 255 -7.65 -13.41 -25.54
CA THR A 255 -8.23 -12.06 -25.48
C THR A 255 -7.11 -11.04 -25.29
N TYR A 256 -7.04 -10.02 -26.13
CA TYR A 256 -5.96 -9.00 -26.15
C TYR A 256 -6.05 -7.91 -25.05
N ARG A 257 -7.06 -7.99 -24.17
CA ARG A 257 -7.28 -7.11 -23.01
C ARG A 257 -8.07 -7.93 -21.96
N SER A 258 -8.64 -7.27 -20.95
CA SER A 258 -9.39 -7.95 -19.89
C SER A 258 -10.53 -8.81 -20.44
N CYS A 259 -10.59 -10.09 -20.02
CA CYS A 259 -11.56 -11.05 -20.57
C CYS A 259 -12.97 -10.75 -20.07
N ILE A 260 -13.08 -10.31 -18.82
CA ILE A 260 -14.26 -9.68 -18.24
C ILE A 260 -13.82 -8.31 -17.69
N ASP A 261 -14.40 -7.23 -18.22
CA ASP A 261 -14.22 -5.84 -17.76
C ASP A 261 -15.55 -5.32 -17.18
N ILE A 262 -15.55 -4.87 -15.94
CA ILE A 262 -16.73 -4.29 -15.25
C ILE A 262 -16.32 -2.94 -14.65
N ASP A 263 -17.03 -1.87 -15.01
CA ASP A 263 -16.77 -0.53 -14.49
C ASP A 263 -17.41 -0.28 -13.10
N GLY A 264 -16.97 0.80 -12.45
CA GLY A 264 -17.44 1.22 -11.13
C GLY A 264 -18.88 1.72 -11.05
N TYR A 265 -19.67 1.56 -12.11
CA TYR A 265 -21.08 1.92 -12.18
C TYR A 265 -22.00 0.71 -12.45
N SER A 266 -21.42 -0.47 -12.69
CA SER A 266 -22.16 -1.71 -12.93
C SER A 266 -22.35 -2.50 -11.63
N ASP A 267 -23.58 -2.90 -11.30
CA ASP A 267 -23.94 -3.50 -10.00
C ASP A 267 -24.49 -4.95 -10.13
N ASN A 268 -24.39 -5.72 -9.04
CA ASN A 268 -24.96 -7.05 -8.87
C ASN A 268 -24.62 -8.04 -10.03
N ALA A 269 -23.41 -7.93 -10.57
CA ALA A 269 -22.87 -8.90 -11.52
C ALA A 269 -22.51 -10.22 -10.82
N ILE A 270 -22.78 -11.35 -11.48
CA ILE A 270 -22.51 -12.70 -10.97
C ILE A 270 -21.54 -13.39 -11.93
N ILE A 271 -20.29 -13.57 -11.50
CA ILE A 271 -19.18 -14.12 -12.29
C ILE A 271 -18.79 -15.48 -11.72
N THR A 272 -19.33 -16.57 -12.26
CA THR A 272 -19.18 -17.90 -11.64
C THR A 272 -18.73 -19.03 -12.56
N GLY A 273 -17.75 -19.82 -12.12
CA GLY A 273 -17.33 -21.03 -12.83
C GLY A 273 -16.74 -20.80 -14.22
N ASN A 274 -16.25 -19.60 -14.55
CA ASN A 274 -15.71 -19.32 -15.89
C ASN A 274 -14.25 -19.78 -16.00
N LEU A 275 -13.87 -20.30 -17.16
CA LEU A 275 -12.47 -20.51 -17.54
C LEU A 275 -12.00 -19.36 -18.43
N ILE A 276 -10.87 -18.75 -18.07
CA ILE A 276 -10.08 -17.87 -18.93
C ILE A 276 -8.76 -18.58 -19.26
N ALA A 277 -8.47 -18.68 -20.56
CA ALA A 277 -7.28 -19.34 -21.09
C ALA A 277 -6.59 -18.39 -22.10
N GLY A 278 -5.58 -17.64 -21.64
CA GLY A 278 -4.95 -16.59 -22.44
C GLY A 278 -5.65 -15.23 -22.34
N ALA A 279 -5.31 -14.46 -21.29
CA ALA A 279 -5.48 -13.01 -21.26
C ALA A 279 -4.14 -12.37 -21.64
N LEU A 280 -4.10 -11.62 -22.74
CA LEU A 280 -2.86 -11.19 -23.40
C LEU A 280 -2.67 -9.67 -23.30
N PHE A 281 -1.43 -9.22 -23.46
CA PHE A 281 -1.10 -7.80 -23.64
C PHE A 281 -1.69 -7.25 -24.95
N SER A 282 -2.08 -5.96 -24.95
CA SER A 282 -2.63 -5.30 -26.13
C SER A 282 -1.53 -4.56 -26.90
N GLU A 283 -1.29 -4.92 -28.18
CA GLU A 283 -0.42 -4.14 -29.08
C GLU A 283 -0.90 -2.70 -29.32
N ASP A 284 -2.13 -2.38 -28.89
CA ASP A 284 -2.75 -1.05 -28.98
C ASP A 284 -2.59 -0.19 -27.71
N ASP A 285 -2.14 -0.79 -26.60
CA ASP A 285 -1.90 -0.06 -25.34
C ASP A 285 -0.50 0.61 -25.37
N PRO A 286 -0.33 1.80 -24.77
CA PRO A 286 0.91 2.56 -24.88
C PRO A 286 2.07 1.96 -24.07
N ASP A 287 3.15 1.55 -24.76
CA ASP A 287 4.44 1.15 -24.17
C ASP A 287 5.00 2.11 -23.09
N GLU A 288 4.56 3.38 -23.13
CA GLU A 288 4.99 4.47 -22.25
C GLU A 288 4.37 4.39 -20.83
N TYR A 289 3.32 3.58 -20.59
CA TYR A 289 2.64 3.49 -19.28
C TYR A 289 2.32 2.05 -18.86
N ILE A 290 2.46 1.77 -17.57
CA ILE A 290 2.02 0.50 -16.95
C ILE A 290 0.49 0.56 -16.75
N LEU A 291 -0.24 -0.23 -17.53
CA LEU A 291 -1.71 -0.32 -17.52
C LEU A 291 -2.14 -1.76 -17.16
N PRO A 292 -2.19 -2.12 -15.86
CA PRO A 292 -2.30 -3.51 -15.46
C PRO A 292 -3.71 -4.03 -15.74
N ARG A 293 -3.83 -5.02 -16.63
CA ARG A 293 -5.11 -5.68 -16.93
C ARG A 293 -5.29 -6.95 -16.11
N ALA A 294 -6.43 -7.61 -16.28
CA ALA A 294 -6.67 -8.92 -15.67
C ALA A 294 -7.50 -9.85 -16.53
N GLY A 295 -7.45 -11.16 -16.25
CA GLY A 295 -8.48 -12.09 -16.74
C GLY A 295 -9.88 -11.61 -16.36
N ILE A 296 -10.09 -11.28 -15.09
CA ILE A 296 -11.32 -10.67 -14.57
C ILE A 296 -10.97 -9.34 -13.89
N GLN A 297 -11.59 -8.25 -14.30
CA GLN A 297 -11.39 -6.91 -13.75
C GLN A 297 -12.73 -6.32 -13.33
N THR A 298 -12.90 -6.05 -12.04
CA THR A 298 -14.13 -5.45 -11.49
C THR A 298 -13.82 -4.18 -10.71
N GLU A 299 -14.32 -3.05 -11.21
CA GLU A 299 -14.13 -1.74 -10.59
C GLU A 299 -15.32 -1.29 -9.73
N SER A 300 -16.25 -2.20 -9.45
CA SER A 300 -17.32 -2.12 -8.45
C SER A 300 -17.30 -3.32 -7.48
N GLU A 301 -17.98 -3.20 -6.33
CA GLU A 301 -18.28 -4.33 -5.44
C GLU A 301 -19.37 -5.23 -6.07
N VAL A 302 -18.97 -6.16 -6.94
CA VAL A 302 -19.92 -7.05 -7.65
C VAL A 302 -20.56 -8.10 -6.73
N GLY A 303 -21.76 -8.56 -7.11
CA GLY A 303 -22.56 -9.49 -6.31
C GLY A 303 -21.90 -10.85 -6.06
N THR A 304 -21.11 -11.39 -7.01
CA THR A 304 -20.36 -12.66 -6.82
C THR A 304 -19.17 -12.79 -7.79
N ILE A 305 -18.00 -13.24 -7.31
CA ILE A 305 -16.89 -13.78 -8.11
C ILE A 305 -16.48 -15.14 -7.50
N GLN A 306 -16.96 -16.27 -8.04
CA GLN A 306 -16.72 -17.58 -7.43
C GLN A 306 -16.40 -18.72 -8.42
N GLY A 307 -15.45 -19.59 -8.06
CA GLY A 307 -15.17 -20.81 -8.83
C GLY A 307 -14.53 -20.58 -10.20
N ASN A 308 -14.01 -19.39 -10.49
CA ASN A 308 -13.40 -19.07 -11.78
C ASN A 308 -11.95 -19.55 -11.82
N VAL A 309 -11.50 -20.04 -12.98
CA VAL A 309 -10.12 -20.48 -13.23
C VAL A 309 -9.50 -19.61 -14.32
N ILE A 310 -8.34 -19.02 -14.05
CA ILE A 310 -7.62 -18.15 -14.96
C ILE A 310 -6.21 -18.72 -15.17
N GLY A 311 -5.95 -19.25 -16.37
CA GLY A 311 -4.65 -19.81 -16.76
C GLY A 311 -4.03 -19.03 -17.92
N GLY A 312 -2.82 -18.48 -17.73
CA GLY A 312 -2.13 -17.70 -18.76
C GLY A 312 -2.66 -16.27 -18.86
N ALA A 313 -2.42 -15.45 -17.84
CA ALA A 313 -2.74 -14.03 -17.84
C ALA A 313 -1.47 -13.19 -17.85
N PHE A 314 -1.28 -12.34 -18.86
CA PHE A 314 -0.06 -11.54 -19.03
C PHE A 314 0.23 -10.63 -17.82
N ASP A 315 -0.81 -9.96 -17.30
CA ASP A 315 -0.76 -9.15 -16.08
C ASP A 315 -1.38 -9.94 -14.90
N SER A 316 -2.55 -9.51 -14.41
CA SER A 316 -3.21 -10.09 -13.23
C SER A 316 -4.16 -11.23 -13.59
N GLY A 317 -4.40 -12.18 -12.69
CA GLY A 317 -5.51 -13.11 -12.82
C GLY A 317 -6.86 -12.43 -12.60
N ILE A 318 -7.02 -11.83 -11.42
CA ILE A 318 -8.23 -11.08 -11.01
C ILE A 318 -7.83 -9.76 -10.34
N ILE A 319 -8.43 -8.65 -10.78
CA ILE A 319 -8.45 -7.35 -10.07
C ILE A 319 -9.86 -7.14 -9.51
N PHE A 320 -10.01 -7.00 -8.19
CA PHE A 320 -11.33 -6.99 -7.53
C PHE A 320 -11.35 -6.29 -6.18
N TYR A 321 -12.53 -5.81 -5.77
CA TYR A 321 -12.79 -5.36 -4.39
C TYR A 321 -13.04 -6.58 -3.48
N PRO A 322 -12.41 -6.67 -2.30
CA PRO A 322 -12.66 -7.76 -1.35
C PRO A 322 -14.09 -7.72 -0.81
N SER A 323 -14.62 -8.87 -0.42
CA SER A 323 -15.99 -9.01 0.11
C SER A 323 -16.17 -8.32 1.46
N GLU A 324 -17.40 -7.90 1.81
CA GLU A 324 -17.72 -7.58 3.21
C GLU A 324 -17.58 -8.82 4.11
N CYS A 325 -17.06 -8.66 5.33
CA CYS A 325 -16.92 -9.77 6.28
C CYS A 325 -18.24 -10.51 6.54
N GLY A 326 -18.23 -11.83 6.32
CA GLY A 326 -19.39 -12.73 6.43
C GLY A 326 -20.26 -12.85 5.17
N SER A 327 -19.94 -12.15 4.07
CA SER A 327 -20.71 -12.23 2.81
C SER A 327 -20.19 -13.28 1.82
N SER A 328 -18.88 -13.50 1.79
CA SER A 328 -18.16 -14.46 0.94
C SER A 328 -18.49 -14.35 -0.56
N SER A 329 -18.77 -13.14 -1.06
CA SER A 329 -19.05 -12.90 -2.48
C SER A 329 -17.87 -13.24 -3.39
N VAL A 330 -16.63 -13.18 -2.90
CA VAL A 330 -15.41 -13.57 -3.61
C VAL A 330 -14.75 -14.77 -2.91
N SER A 331 -14.90 -15.95 -3.51
CA SER A 331 -14.31 -17.18 -2.96
C SER A 331 -14.03 -18.27 -4.00
N SER A 332 -13.15 -19.22 -3.66
CA SER A 332 -12.91 -20.44 -4.45
C SER A 332 -12.43 -20.17 -5.89
N ASN A 333 -11.70 -19.08 -6.13
CA ASN A 333 -11.14 -18.77 -7.45
C ASN A 333 -9.69 -19.27 -7.54
N GLU A 334 -9.26 -19.63 -8.75
CA GLU A 334 -7.93 -20.14 -9.04
C GLU A 334 -7.26 -19.31 -10.14
N VAL A 335 -6.02 -18.88 -9.90
CA VAL A 335 -5.17 -18.22 -10.90
C VAL A 335 -3.87 -18.99 -11.02
N HIS A 336 -3.43 -19.22 -12.26
CA HIS A 336 -2.09 -19.73 -12.52
C HIS A 336 -1.48 -19.23 -13.83
N SER A 337 -0.15 -19.33 -13.91
CA SER A 337 0.63 -18.84 -15.04
C SER A 337 0.28 -17.38 -15.33
N ALA A 338 0.58 -16.52 -14.36
CA ALA A 338 0.31 -15.08 -14.43
C ALA A 338 1.46 -14.27 -13.84
N LYS A 339 1.44 -12.95 -14.07
CA LYS A 339 2.35 -12.01 -13.40
C LYS A 339 1.87 -11.76 -11.98
N VAL A 340 0.63 -11.29 -11.81
CA VAL A 340 -0.02 -11.16 -10.49
C VAL A 340 -1.17 -12.17 -10.37
N GLY A 341 -1.36 -12.79 -9.21
CA GLY A 341 -2.47 -13.73 -8.98
C GLY A 341 -3.77 -12.98 -8.69
N ALA A 342 -3.95 -12.62 -7.42
CA ALA A 342 -5.01 -11.74 -6.93
C ALA A 342 -4.46 -10.31 -6.74
N PHE A 343 -5.10 -9.32 -7.36
CA PHE A 343 -4.91 -7.90 -7.07
C PHE A 343 -6.12 -7.39 -6.29
N ILE A 344 -5.97 -7.28 -4.97
CA ILE A 344 -7.01 -6.85 -4.04
C ILE A 344 -7.02 -5.31 -4.01
N LEU A 345 -8.13 -4.72 -4.45
CA LEU A 345 -8.38 -3.28 -4.39
C LEU A 345 -8.66 -2.81 -2.97
N PHE A 346 -8.53 -1.50 -2.76
CA PHE A 346 -8.88 -0.82 -1.51
C PHE A 346 -10.38 -0.99 -1.19
N ALA A 347 -10.73 -1.20 0.07
CA ALA A 347 -12.12 -1.08 0.54
C ALA A 347 -12.15 -0.86 2.06
N GLU A 348 -13.06 -0.02 2.56
CA GLU A 348 -13.09 0.37 3.97
C GLU A 348 -13.71 -0.69 4.90
N GLY A 349 -13.42 -0.58 6.20
CA GLY A 349 -14.01 -1.43 7.23
C GLY A 349 -13.45 -2.85 7.26
N CYS A 350 -14.30 -3.82 7.63
CA CYS A 350 -13.95 -5.25 7.62
C CYS A 350 -14.19 -5.84 6.23
N ARG A 351 -13.14 -6.45 5.68
CA ARG A 351 -13.11 -7.03 4.34
C ARG A 351 -12.49 -8.43 4.33
N GLU A 352 -12.97 -9.32 3.45
CA GLU A 352 -12.57 -10.73 3.41
C GLU A 352 -12.30 -11.26 1.98
N VAL A 353 -11.42 -12.25 1.89
CA VAL A 353 -11.23 -13.12 0.72
C VAL A 353 -11.11 -14.57 1.19
N ARG A 354 -11.83 -15.50 0.55
CA ARG A 354 -11.84 -16.93 0.93
C ARG A 354 -11.36 -17.87 -0.17
N ASP A 355 -10.73 -18.97 0.22
CA ASP A 355 -10.46 -20.15 -0.62
C ASP A 355 -9.75 -19.81 -1.95
N PHE A 356 -8.84 -18.84 -1.96
CA PHE A 356 -8.16 -18.37 -3.18
C PHE A 356 -6.91 -19.20 -3.46
N THR A 357 -6.80 -19.75 -4.67
CA THR A 357 -5.63 -20.53 -5.12
C THR A 357 -4.80 -19.73 -6.14
N ALA A 358 -3.51 -19.57 -5.90
CA ALA A 358 -2.59 -18.83 -6.76
C ALA A 358 -1.29 -19.62 -6.98
N TRP A 359 -1.04 -20.15 -8.17
CA TRP A 359 0.15 -20.97 -8.43
C TRP A 359 0.91 -20.63 -9.72
N LYS A 360 2.23 -20.85 -9.76
CA LYS A 360 3.10 -20.42 -10.88
C LYS A 360 3.00 -18.91 -11.17
N ILE A 361 2.96 -18.09 -10.12
CA ILE A 361 2.84 -16.64 -10.25
C ILE A 361 4.23 -16.00 -10.28
N SER A 362 4.51 -15.26 -11.35
CA SER A 362 5.86 -14.82 -11.71
C SER A 362 6.28 -13.47 -11.11
N ASP A 363 5.34 -12.75 -10.48
CA ASP A 363 5.57 -11.58 -9.63
C ASP A 363 4.97 -11.83 -8.23
N VAL A 364 3.72 -11.40 -7.95
CA VAL A 364 3.07 -11.54 -6.63
C VAL A 364 1.77 -12.38 -6.70
N GLY A 365 1.69 -13.43 -5.89
CA GLY A 365 0.53 -14.34 -5.81
C GLY A 365 -0.74 -13.68 -5.26
N VAL A 366 -0.64 -13.00 -4.12
CA VAL A 366 -1.72 -12.18 -3.54
C VAL A 366 -1.15 -10.80 -3.19
N LEU A 367 -1.65 -9.78 -3.87
CA LEU A 367 -1.19 -8.40 -3.80
C LEU A 367 -2.31 -7.48 -3.31
N SER A 368 -2.00 -6.56 -2.39
CA SER A 368 -2.72 -5.28 -2.26
C SER A 368 -1.73 -4.13 -2.36
N VAL A 369 -2.15 -2.98 -2.88
CA VAL A 369 -1.25 -1.83 -3.12
C VAL A 369 -1.59 -0.64 -2.22
N ASP A 370 -2.86 -0.21 -2.23
CA ASP A 370 -3.35 0.98 -1.50
C ASP A 370 -4.47 0.62 -0.51
N GLN A 371 -4.35 -0.50 0.21
CA GLN A 371 -5.48 -1.04 0.99
C GLN A 371 -5.92 -0.11 2.14
N THR A 372 -7.23 0.16 2.22
CA THR A 372 -7.88 1.03 3.22
C THR A 372 -8.66 0.26 4.31
N ALA A 373 -8.74 -1.08 4.22
CA ALA A 373 -9.45 -1.91 5.19
C ALA A 373 -8.91 -1.73 6.62
N SER A 374 -9.81 -1.64 7.59
CA SER A 374 -9.45 -1.65 9.02
C SER A 374 -9.22 -3.08 9.52
N GLU A 375 -9.87 -4.06 8.90
CA GLU A 375 -9.69 -5.49 9.17
C GLU A 375 -9.71 -6.25 7.84
N LEU A 376 -8.62 -6.95 7.49
CA LEU A 376 -8.51 -7.76 6.27
C LEU A 376 -8.37 -9.25 6.60
N GLN A 377 -9.41 -10.03 6.33
CA GLN A 377 -9.44 -11.48 6.55
C GLN A 377 -9.07 -12.26 5.27
N LEU A 378 -8.03 -13.08 5.34
CA LEU A 378 -7.57 -13.97 4.29
C LEU A 378 -7.64 -15.41 4.83
N SER A 379 -8.57 -16.21 4.31
CA SER A 379 -8.84 -17.56 4.85
C SER A 379 -8.87 -18.63 3.76
N GLY A 380 -8.22 -19.78 3.96
CA GLY A 380 -8.17 -20.84 2.95
C GLY A 380 -7.27 -20.53 1.75
N MET A 381 -6.27 -19.66 1.89
CA MET A 381 -5.36 -19.31 0.79
C MET A 381 -4.46 -20.51 0.45
N VAL A 382 -4.26 -20.79 -0.85
CA VAL A 382 -3.32 -21.83 -1.32
C VAL A 382 -2.39 -21.20 -2.36
N ILE A 383 -1.15 -20.93 -1.98
CA ILE A 383 -0.21 -20.14 -2.79
C ILE A 383 1.06 -20.96 -3.05
N ALA A 384 1.37 -21.25 -4.32
CA ALA A 384 2.35 -22.27 -4.68
C ALA A 384 3.29 -21.94 -5.85
N ASP A 385 4.58 -22.29 -5.70
CA ASP A 385 5.61 -22.15 -6.75
C ASP A 385 5.78 -20.70 -7.29
N SER A 386 5.35 -19.68 -6.54
CA SER A 386 5.35 -18.26 -6.93
C SER A 386 6.62 -17.51 -6.51
N HIS A 387 6.96 -16.40 -7.19
CA HIS A 387 8.13 -15.59 -6.84
C HIS A 387 7.97 -14.87 -5.48
N ILE A 388 6.90 -14.10 -5.32
CA ILE A 388 6.41 -13.64 -4.01
C ILE A 388 5.02 -14.23 -3.83
N GLY A 389 4.78 -14.99 -2.76
CA GLY A 389 3.48 -15.57 -2.49
C GLY A 389 2.45 -14.51 -2.09
N MET A 390 2.78 -13.66 -1.12
CA MET A 390 1.90 -12.60 -0.63
C MET A 390 2.68 -11.32 -0.32
N SER A 391 2.15 -10.17 -0.75
CA SER A 391 2.65 -8.82 -0.41
C SER A 391 1.45 -7.89 -0.21
N LEU A 392 1.25 -7.41 1.03
CA LEU A 392 0.08 -6.62 1.40
C LEU A 392 0.49 -5.20 1.74
N ASN A 393 0.10 -4.24 0.92
CA ASN A 393 0.45 -2.84 1.09
C ASN A 393 -0.84 -2.01 1.34
N PHE A 394 -0.75 -1.08 2.30
CA PHE A 394 -1.87 -0.36 2.89
C PHE A 394 -1.67 1.16 2.84
N TYR A 395 -2.76 1.88 2.59
CA TYR A 395 -2.85 3.34 2.59
C TYR A 395 -4.05 3.76 3.48
N PRO A 396 -3.83 4.30 4.70
CA PRO A 396 -4.87 4.55 5.69
C PRO A 396 -5.53 5.95 5.58
N GLY A 397 -5.46 6.61 4.42
CA GLY A 397 -6.13 7.90 4.19
C GLY A 397 -5.44 9.15 4.78
N GLY A 398 -4.11 9.20 4.72
CA GLY A 398 -3.31 10.42 4.94
C GLY A 398 -3.40 11.04 6.35
N ALA A 399 -2.93 12.29 6.47
CA ALA A 399 -2.72 12.99 7.75
C ALA A 399 -3.99 13.28 8.58
N SER A 400 -5.19 12.95 8.08
CA SER A 400 -6.47 13.03 8.79
C SER A 400 -6.96 11.69 9.37
N GLY A 401 -6.38 10.55 8.96
CA GLY A 401 -6.48 9.21 9.57
C GLY A 401 -7.89 8.72 9.94
N THR A 402 -8.51 7.91 9.08
CA THR A 402 -9.74 7.16 9.42
C THR A 402 -9.47 5.94 10.29
N ASN A 403 -8.35 5.25 10.07
CA ASN A 403 -7.97 4.02 10.79
C ASN A 403 -6.74 4.26 11.70
N ASP A 404 -6.99 4.46 13.01
CA ASP A 404 -5.94 4.49 14.06
C ASP A 404 -5.23 3.11 14.18
N GLU A 405 -5.92 2.05 13.75
CA GLU A 405 -5.54 0.65 13.90
C GLU A 405 -5.95 -0.16 12.65
N ILE A 406 -5.09 -1.11 12.23
CA ILE A 406 -5.36 -2.06 11.13
C ILE A 406 -4.99 -3.47 11.58
N GLU A 407 -5.91 -4.42 11.41
CA GLU A 407 -5.68 -5.85 11.64
C GLU A 407 -5.68 -6.65 10.33
N ILE A 408 -4.71 -7.55 10.19
CA ILE A 408 -4.63 -8.52 9.10
C ILE A 408 -4.79 -9.91 9.73
N HIS A 409 -5.71 -10.73 9.21
CA HIS A 409 -6.00 -12.07 9.73
C HIS A 409 -5.80 -13.13 8.64
N LEU A 410 -4.71 -13.89 8.72
CA LEU A 410 -4.45 -15.04 7.85
C LEU A 410 -4.81 -16.33 8.59
N SER A 411 -5.65 -17.17 7.97
CA SER A 411 -6.19 -18.38 8.59
C SER A 411 -6.24 -19.58 7.63
N SER A 412 -5.99 -20.79 8.16
CA SER A 412 -6.21 -22.08 7.45
C SER A 412 -5.54 -22.14 6.07
N SER A 413 -4.30 -21.67 5.94
CA SER A 413 -3.69 -21.31 4.64
C SER A 413 -2.36 -22.03 4.38
N HIS A 414 -2.09 -22.33 3.11
CA HIS A 414 -0.95 -23.11 2.65
C HIS A 414 -0.05 -22.28 1.73
N PHE A 415 1.23 -22.14 2.13
CA PHE A 415 2.29 -21.50 1.35
C PHE A 415 3.30 -22.55 0.93
N ILE A 416 3.49 -22.73 -0.37
CA ILE A 416 4.25 -23.82 -0.96
C ILE A 416 5.39 -23.21 -1.77
N GLY A 417 6.60 -23.23 -1.20
CA GLY A 417 7.81 -22.75 -1.83
C GLY A 417 8.13 -23.55 -3.08
N THR A 418 8.60 -24.79 -2.90
CA THR A 418 8.91 -25.66 -4.04
C THR A 418 8.14 -26.96 -4.00
N SER A 419 7.13 -27.03 -4.88
CA SER A 419 6.28 -28.19 -5.12
C SER A 419 6.95 -29.24 -6.02
N THR A 420 6.35 -30.42 -6.10
CA THR A 420 6.70 -31.48 -7.07
C THR A 420 6.52 -31.06 -8.54
N LEU A 421 5.69 -30.03 -8.79
CA LEU A 421 5.48 -29.45 -10.12
C LEU A 421 6.54 -28.41 -10.50
N SER A 422 7.49 -28.07 -9.63
CA SER A 422 8.54 -27.09 -9.95
C SER A 422 9.53 -27.60 -11.00
N SER A 423 9.57 -26.94 -12.17
CA SER A 423 10.70 -27.04 -13.12
C SER A 423 11.90 -26.22 -12.65
N CYS A 424 13.07 -26.40 -13.27
CA CYS A 424 14.18 -25.44 -13.22
C CYS A 424 14.44 -24.83 -14.62
N ASP A 425 13.38 -24.69 -15.42
CA ASP A 425 13.46 -24.24 -16.82
C ASP A 425 12.82 -22.87 -17.02
N ALA A 426 11.48 -22.77 -16.90
CA ALA A 426 10.75 -21.50 -17.08
C ALA A 426 10.40 -20.81 -15.75
N SER A 427 10.22 -21.56 -14.66
CA SER A 427 10.00 -21.05 -13.29
C SER A 427 11.28 -20.46 -12.65
N LEU A 428 12.15 -19.77 -13.41
CA LEU A 428 13.41 -19.20 -12.90
C LEU A 428 13.33 -17.68 -12.76
N ASP A 429 13.02 -16.97 -13.86
CA ASP A 429 13.04 -15.52 -13.90
C ASP A 429 11.72 -14.92 -13.40
N CYS A 430 11.77 -14.02 -12.41
CA CYS A 430 10.59 -13.24 -12.05
C CYS A 430 10.21 -12.24 -13.17
N ARG A 431 8.98 -11.71 -13.10
CA ARG A 431 8.37 -10.88 -14.15
C ARG A 431 7.87 -9.53 -13.65
N ALA A 432 8.34 -9.04 -12.50
CA ALA A 432 7.94 -7.73 -11.97
C ALA A 432 8.34 -6.59 -12.93
N SER A 433 7.46 -5.58 -13.11
CA SER A 433 7.76 -4.40 -13.95
C SER A 433 8.60 -3.37 -13.21
N THR A 434 9.37 -2.59 -13.95
CA THR A 434 10.05 -1.37 -13.48
C THR A 434 9.80 -0.20 -14.45
N MET A 435 10.25 1.01 -14.12
CA MET A 435 10.19 2.17 -15.01
C MET A 435 10.94 1.99 -16.35
N ASP A 436 12.05 1.25 -16.36
CA ASP A 436 12.81 0.94 -17.58
C ASP A 436 12.33 -0.35 -18.29
N ASP A 437 11.51 -1.17 -17.62
CA ASP A 437 10.89 -2.39 -18.14
C ASP A 437 9.42 -2.50 -17.71
N ASN A 438 8.57 -1.69 -18.35
CA ASN A 438 7.12 -1.67 -18.11
C ASN A 438 6.44 -3.04 -18.30
N LEU A 439 7.03 -3.95 -19.10
CA LEU A 439 6.48 -5.27 -19.39
C LEU A 439 6.95 -6.35 -18.40
N GLY A 440 8.10 -6.20 -17.75
CA GLY A 440 8.73 -7.25 -16.94
C GLY A 440 9.31 -8.38 -17.80
N LEU A 441 10.07 -8.01 -18.83
CA LEU A 441 10.86 -8.95 -19.63
C LEU A 441 12.05 -9.51 -18.87
N GLU A 442 12.61 -8.73 -17.93
CA GLU A 442 13.61 -9.13 -16.94
C GLU A 442 13.00 -9.13 -15.52
N CYS A 443 13.74 -9.65 -14.53
CA CYS A 443 13.26 -9.76 -13.16
C CYS A 443 13.42 -8.45 -12.39
N GLY A 444 12.41 -7.58 -12.48
CA GLY A 444 12.38 -6.25 -11.87
C GLY A 444 12.11 -6.17 -10.36
N SER A 445 11.99 -7.30 -9.65
CA SER A 445 11.62 -7.31 -8.23
C SER A 445 12.75 -6.80 -7.35
N LEU A 446 12.40 -6.22 -6.18
CA LEU A 446 13.35 -5.90 -5.12
C LEU A 446 14.21 -7.10 -4.68
N LEU A 447 13.74 -8.33 -4.92
CA LEU A 447 14.45 -9.57 -4.55
C LEU A 447 15.37 -10.10 -5.66
N GLY A 448 15.33 -9.53 -6.87
CA GLY A 448 16.09 -9.99 -8.02
C GLY A 448 17.62 -9.94 -7.82
N GLY A 449 18.11 -8.99 -7.01
CA GLY A 449 19.53 -8.89 -6.66
C GLY A 449 20.04 -10.00 -5.72
N GLU A 450 19.15 -10.64 -4.97
CA GLU A 450 19.51 -11.51 -3.84
C GLU A 450 19.59 -13.01 -4.19
N ASN A 451 19.42 -13.37 -5.46
CA ASN A 451 19.37 -14.77 -5.91
C ASN A 451 18.28 -15.56 -5.14
N ILE A 452 17.18 -14.88 -4.81
CA ILE A 452 15.98 -15.43 -4.19
C ILE A 452 14.99 -15.79 -5.29
N ARG A 453 14.61 -17.07 -5.34
CA ARG A 453 13.64 -17.59 -6.30
C ARG A 453 12.21 -17.37 -5.83
N ARG A 454 11.95 -17.65 -4.54
CA ARG A 454 10.59 -17.75 -3.97
C ARG A 454 10.51 -17.28 -2.53
N VAL A 455 9.43 -16.57 -2.24
CA VAL A 455 9.03 -16.08 -0.92
C VAL A 455 7.61 -16.53 -0.61
N GLY A 456 7.33 -16.95 0.62
CA GLY A 456 5.95 -17.22 1.07
C GLY A 456 5.20 -15.92 1.35
N ILE A 457 5.57 -15.23 2.42
CA ILE A 457 5.01 -13.94 2.85
C ILE A 457 6.12 -12.90 2.88
N MET A 458 5.89 -11.77 2.22
CA MET A 458 6.65 -10.53 2.44
C MET A 458 5.93 -9.68 3.49
N THR A 459 6.68 -9.10 4.44
CA THR A 459 6.08 -8.27 5.51
C THR A 459 5.23 -7.12 4.95
N PRO A 460 4.02 -6.87 5.48
CA PRO A 460 3.14 -5.80 4.98
C PRO A 460 3.76 -4.40 5.04
N GLN A 461 3.35 -3.52 4.12
CA GLN A 461 3.75 -2.12 4.11
C GLN A 461 2.62 -1.16 4.46
N PHE A 462 3.00 -0.02 5.05
CA PHE A 462 2.16 1.15 5.27
C PHE A 462 2.80 2.39 4.62
N THR A 463 2.02 3.12 3.82
CA THR A 463 2.38 4.39 3.15
C THR A 463 1.32 5.47 3.47
N ASP A 464 1.65 6.75 3.34
CA ASP A 464 0.75 7.89 3.62
C ASP A 464 0.08 8.43 2.35
N ARG A 465 0.32 7.79 1.21
CA ARG A 465 -0.10 8.23 -0.12
C ARG A 465 -0.29 7.02 -1.03
N GLY A 466 -1.36 6.98 -1.84
CA GLY A 466 -1.61 5.85 -2.73
C GLY A 466 -0.68 5.81 -3.95
N LYS A 467 -0.26 4.61 -4.37
CA LYS A 467 0.52 4.39 -5.61
C LYS A 467 -0.36 4.41 -6.86
N THR A 468 -1.67 4.21 -6.74
CA THR A 468 -2.60 4.15 -7.87
C THR A 468 -3.34 5.46 -8.12
N CYS A 469 -3.72 5.70 -9.37
CA CYS A 469 -4.45 6.89 -9.78
C CYS A 469 -5.89 7.01 -9.21
N HIS A 470 -6.36 6.06 -8.40
CA HIS A 470 -7.58 6.27 -7.61
C HIS A 470 -7.39 7.36 -6.54
N PHE A 471 -6.21 7.41 -5.90
CA PHE A 471 -5.94 8.28 -4.76
C PHE A 471 -5.12 9.54 -5.09
N GLU A 472 -4.51 9.60 -6.28
CA GLU A 472 -3.66 10.71 -6.72
C GLU A 472 -4.42 11.67 -7.66
N ALA A 473 -4.67 12.89 -7.17
CA ALA A 473 -5.48 13.89 -7.88
C ALA A 473 -4.83 14.47 -9.15
N ASP A 474 -3.52 14.28 -9.33
CA ASP A 474 -2.71 14.85 -10.41
C ASP A 474 -2.61 13.94 -11.66
N CYS A 475 -3.26 12.76 -11.69
CA CYS A 475 -3.21 11.86 -12.85
C CYS A 475 -3.90 12.48 -14.09
N GLU A 476 -3.12 12.91 -15.09
CA GLU A 476 -3.58 13.65 -16.29
C GLU A 476 -4.52 12.88 -17.26
N PHE A 477 -4.93 11.65 -16.95
CA PHE A 477 -5.62 10.77 -17.90
C PHE A 477 -7.15 11.02 -18.01
N PRO A 478 -7.71 11.29 -19.21
CA PRO A 478 -9.11 11.72 -19.38
C PRO A 478 -10.23 10.73 -19.01
N SER A 479 -9.94 9.53 -18.50
CA SER A 479 -10.93 8.47 -18.28
C SER A 479 -10.80 7.67 -16.99
N GLY A 480 -9.78 7.88 -16.15
CA GLY A 480 -9.67 7.29 -14.80
C GLY A 480 -9.66 5.76 -14.68
N ARG A 481 -9.64 5.02 -15.79
CA ARG A 481 -9.61 3.54 -15.84
C ARG A 481 -8.36 3.07 -16.60
N PRO A 482 -7.66 2.01 -16.15
CA PRO A 482 -8.00 1.18 -14.99
C PRO A 482 -7.64 1.88 -13.67
N ILE A 483 -8.45 1.72 -12.61
CA ILE A 483 -8.22 2.45 -11.34
C ILE A 483 -6.92 2.08 -10.63
N ASN A 484 -6.36 0.90 -10.91
CA ASN A 484 -5.05 0.46 -10.43
C ASN A 484 -3.88 0.83 -11.36
N MET A 485 -4.09 1.74 -12.33
CA MET A 485 -2.99 2.39 -13.06
C MET A 485 -2.06 3.11 -12.07
N ILE A 486 -0.74 2.96 -12.27
CA ILE A 486 0.26 3.59 -11.41
C ILE A 486 0.27 5.11 -11.58
N SER A 487 0.43 5.86 -10.48
CA SER A 487 0.47 7.33 -10.49
C SER A 487 1.84 7.89 -10.88
N ARG A 488 2.93 7.17 -10.55
CA ARG A 488 4.32 7.49 -10.89
C ARG A 488 5.10 6.21 -11.17
N GLU A 489 5.88 6.17 -12.25
CA GLU A 489 6.62 4.97 -12.67
C GLU A 489 7.72 4.56 -11.68
N CYS A 490 8.30 5.51 -10.93
CA CYS A 490 9.27 5.25 -9.87
C CYS A 490 8.69 4.55 -8.63
N SER A 491 7.37 4.36 -8.56
CA SER A 491 6.69 3.57 -7.52
C SER A 491 6.74 2.06 -7.75
N MET A 492 7.36 1.60 -8.85
CA MET A 492 7.47 0.19 -9.23
C MET A 492 8.83 -0.42 -8.86
N PRO A 493 8.93 -1.74 -8.58
CA PRO A 493 7.89 -2.78 -8.69
C PRO A 493 6.79 -2.69 -7.60
N TRP A 494 5.74 -3.51 -7.66
CA TRP A 494 4.56 -3.37 -6.81
C TRP A 494 4.83 -3.39 -5.30
N GLU A 495 5.85 -4.15 -4.89
CA GLU A 495 6.34 -4.27 -3.52
C GLU A 495 7.33 -3.15 -3.11
N HIS A 496 7.66 -2.21 -4.00
CA HIS A 496 8.47 -1.04 -3.68
C HIS A 496 7.67 0.01 -2.89
N ARG A 497 8.22 0.46 -1.76
CA ARG A 497 7.58 1.46 -0.90
C ARG A 497 7.44 2.80 -1.61
N TYR A 498 6.24 3.36 -1.56
CA TYR A 498 6.00 4.79 -1.84
C TYR A 498 6.10 5.59 -0.51
N GLY A 499 6.04 6.92 -0.57
CA GLY A 499 6.37 7.87 0.52
C GLY A 499 5.90 7.56 1.96
N MET A 500 6.51 8.24 2.93
CA MET A 500 6.53 7.81 4.34
C MET A 500 5.15 7.73 5.01
N GLY A 501 4.68 6.49 5.16
CA GLY A 501 3.50 6.18 5.97
C GLY A 501 3.59 6.61 7.43
N MET A 502 2.75 7.57 7.82
CA MET A 502 2.29 7.77 9.20
C MET A 502 0.80 8.19 9.28
N GLY A 503 -0.08 7.20 9.11
CA GLY A 503 -1.49 7.28 9.51
C GLY A 503 -1.88 6.21 10.55
N VAL A 504 -1.35 5.00 10.38
CA VAL A 504 -1.55 3.86 11.31
C VAL A 504 -0.76 4.10 12.61
N ARG A 505 -1.38 3.79 13.76
CA ARG A 505 -0.72 3.77 15.08
C ARG A 505 -0.57 2.36 15.66
N LYS A 506 -1.38 1.41 15.21
CA LYS A 506 -1.25 -0.02 15.54
C LYS A 506 -1.55 -0.88 14.29
N GLY A 507 -0.56 -1.64 13.83
CA GLY A 507 -0.73 -2.68 12.83
C GLY A 507 -0.50 -4.06 13.45
N ILE A 508 -1.48 -4.97 13.33
CA ILE A 508 -1.35 -6.37 13.71
C ILE A 508 -1.42 -7.27 12.47
N PHE A 509 -0.59 -8.30 12.43
CA PHE A 509 -0.75 -9.44 11.52
C PHE A 509 -0.91 -10.74 12.31
N ASN A 510 -2.16 -11.20 12.45
CA ASN A 510 -2.51 -12.49 13.03
C ASN A 510 -2.35 -13.61 11.99
N MET A 511 -1.67 -14.70 12.36
CA MET A 511 -1.51 -15.92 11.58
C MET A 511 -2.00 -17.12 12.40
N SER A 512 -2.92 -17.89 11.85
CA SER A 512 -3.56 -19.04 12.50
C SER A 512 -3.67 -20.22 11.54
N ASP A 513 -3.29 -21.43 11.97
CA ASP A 513 -3.39 -22.65 11.16
C ASP A 513 -2.75 -22.46 9.76
N VAL A 514 -1.48 -22.03 9.73
CA VAL A 514 -0.74 -21.69 8.50
C VAL A 514 0.40 -22.68 8.26
N THR A 515 0.39 -23.30 7.08
CA THR A 515 1.35 -24.34 6.69
C THR A 515 2.35 -23.81 5.66
N PHE A 516 3.63 -23.84 6.00
CA PHE A 516 4.74 -23.53 5.11
C PHE A 516 5.43 -24.81 4.63
N PHE A 517 5.32 -25.10 3.33
CA PHE A 517 5.87 -26.28 2.68
C PHE A 517 7.05 -25.93 1.77
N GLY A 518 8.16 -26.65 1.92
CA GLY A 518 9.17 -26.80 0.87
C GLY A 518 9.96 -25.53 0.50
N PHE A 519 10.07 -24.54 1.38
CA PHE A 519 11.02 -23.42 1.20
C PHE A 519 12.42 -23.92 1.52
N LYS A 520 13.28 -24.07 0.52
CA LYS A 520 14.51 -24.91 0.65
C LYS A 520 15.67 -24.20 1.34
N GLY A 521 15.56 -22.90 1.60
CA GLY A 521 16.62 -22.09 2.19
C GLY A 521 17.87 -21.99 1.30
N LYS A 522 18.93 -21.42 1.87
CA LYS A 522 20.19 -21.17 1.17
C LYS A 522 21.01 -22.45 0.96
N ASN A 523 20.82 -23.45 1.82
CA ASN A 523 21.55 -24.72 1.79
C ASN A 523 20.82 -25.86 1.06
N GLY A 524 19.52 -25.73 0.77
CA GLY A 524 18.72 -26.76 0.09
C GLY A 524 18.64 -26.64 -1.44
N SER A 525 19.27 -25.62 -2.03
CA SER A 525 19.41 -25.38 -3.48
C SER A 525 18.10 -25.47 -4.28
N ASP A 526 17.30 -24.41 -4.26
CA ASP A 526 16.08 -24.29 -5.07
C ASP A 526 16.44 -23.83 -6.49
N CYS A 527 16.85 -24.77 -7.35
CA CYS A 527 17.45 -24.48 -8.66
C CYS A 527 18.69 -23.53 -8.56
N ASP A 528 19.62 -23.84 -7.65
CA ASP A 528 20.79 -23.02 -7.27
C ASP A 528 20.45 -21.61 -6.71
N MET A 529 19.18 -21.35 -6.40
CA MET A 529 18.68 -20.15 -5.73
C MET A 529 18.19 -20.44 -4.29
N ASN A 530 17.92 -19.37 -3.55
CA ASN A 530 17.35 -19.39 -2.21
C ASN A 530 15.81 -19.34 -2.26
N SER A 531 15.11 -20.01 -1.33
CA SER A 531 13.69 -19.77 -1.09
C SER A 531 13.33 -19.81 0.39
N VAL A 532 12.54 -18.81 0.82
CA VAL A 532 12.31 -18.48 2.23
C VAL A 532 10.81 -18.28 2.50
N ALA A 533 10.30 -18.86 3.60
CA ALA A 533 8.89 -18.78 3.94
C ALA A 533 8.42 -17.36 4.30
N ILE A 534 9.19 -16.61 5.11
CA ILE A 534 8.86 -15.25 5.52
C ILE A 534 10.08 -14.32 5.35
N ILE A 535 9.90 -13.21 4.63
CA ILE A 535 10.94 -12.20 4.38
C ILE A 535 10.49 -10.80 4.82
N ASN A 536 11.41 -9.96 5.28
CA ASN A 536 11.12 -8.53 5.37
C ASN A 536 11.07 -7.90 3.96
N ASN A 537 10.23 -6.89 3.78
CA ASN A 537 10.30 -6.05 2.58
C ASN A 537 11.53 -5.12 2.73
N PRO A 538 12.51 -5.14 1.81
CA PRO A 538 13.74 -4.35 1.95
C PRO A 538 13.55 -2.86 1.63
N SER A 539 12.38 -2.44 1.13
CA SER A 539 12.03 -1.02 0.97
C SER A 539 11.19 -0.47 2.13
N GLN A 540 10.85 -1.27 3.14
CA GLN A 540 10.14 -0.79 4.33
C GLN A 540 11.14 -0.14 5.30
N ILE A 541 10.91 1.13 5.65
CA ILE A 541 11.86 1.95 6.43
C ILE A 541 11.29 2.34 7.81
N ASP A 542 9.97 2.57 7.93
CA ASP A 542 9.41 3.24 9.12
C ASP A 542 8.54 2.34 10.00
N TYR A 543 7.80 1.38 9.41
CA TYR A 543 6.88 0.54 10.20
C TYR A 543 6.51 -0.80 9.57
N THR A 544 6.83 -1.88 10.28
CA THR A 544 6.32 -3.24 10.02
C THR A 544 5.36 -3.62 11.14
N PRO A 545 4.19 -4.24 10.85
CA PRO A 545 3.23 -4.62 11.89
C PRO A 545 3.79 -5.67 12.85
N ALA A 546 3.20 -5.76 14.03
CA ALA A 546 3.51 -6.85 14.97
C ALA A 546 2.80 -8.13 14.54
N PHE A 547 3.55 -9.24 14.47
CA PHE A 547 3.01 -10.54 14.07
C PHE A 547 2.61 -11.36 15.30
N HIS A 548 1.45 -12.00 15.26
CA HIS A 548 1.00 -12.98 16.26
C HIS A 548 0.74 -14.31 15.55
N ALA A 549 1.36 -15.40 16.02
CA ALA A 549 1.35 -16.68 15.32
C ALA A 549 0.91 -17.84 16.24
N ASN A 550 0.07 -18.73 15.71
CA ASN A 550 -0.51 -19.89 16.38
C ASN A 550 -0.79 -20.99 15.34
N GLY A 551 -0.58 -22.27 15.66
CA GLY A 551 -0.84 -23.37 14.71
C GLY A 551 0.00 -23.32 13.42
N ILE A 552 1.29 -23.00 13.51
CA ILE A 552 2.18 -22.92 12.34
C ILE A 552 2.82 -24.28 12.02
N THR A 553 2.49 -24.85 10.86
CA THR A 553 3.05 -26.14 10.42
C THR A 553 4.24 -25.93 9.47
N TRP A 554 5.42 -26.45 9.82
CA TRP A 554 6.63 -26.41 8.99
C TRP A 554 6.90 -27.77 8.33
N ILE A 555 6.81 -27.86 7.00
CA ILE A 555 7.07 -29.09 6.22
C ILE A 555 8.17 -28.82 5.19
N GLU A 556 9.13 -29.75 5.05
CA GLU A 556 10.27 -29.67 4.11
C GLU A 556 11.04 -28.32 4.09
N THR A 557 10.95 -27.55 5.18
CA THR A 557 11.50 -26.20 5.31
C THR A 557 12.58 -26.24 6.41
N PRO A 558 13.88 -26.28 6.07
CA PRO A 558 14.97 -26.18 7.05
C PRO A 558 14.97 -24.81 7.73
N GLU A 559 15.72 -24.66 8.83
CA GLU A 559 15.75 -23.40 9.59
C GLU A 559 16.13 -22.20 8.70
N ASP A 560 17.13 -22.32 7.81
CA ASP A 560 17.54 -21.28 6.86
C ASP A 560 16.56 -21.03 5.70
N GLY A 561 15.45 -21.77 5.64
CA GLY A 561 14.31 -21.54 4.76
C GLY A 561 13.10 -20.91 5.46
N LYS A 562 13.15 -20.65 6.77
CA LYS A 562 12.00 -20.09 7.52
C LYS A 562 11.90 -18.57 7.44
N PHE A 563 13.00 -17.89 7.73
CA PHE A 563 13.02 -16.43 7.93
C PHE A 563 14.24 -15.81 7.25
N LEU A 564 14.06 -14.60 6.71
CA LEU A 564 15.14 -13.69 6.33
C LEU A 564 14.64 -12.25 6.59
N LEU A 565 14.96 -11.72 7.77
CA LEU A 565 14.32 -10.50 8.32
C LEU A 565 15.27 -9.29 8.39
N ASN A 566 16.50 -9.42 7.90
CA ASN A 566 17.52 -8.36 7.87
C ASN A 566 17.96 -7.99 6.46
N LEU A 567 17.14 -8.25 5.43
CA LEU A 567 17.47 -7.88 4.06
C LEU A 567 17.33 -6.36 3.89
N LYS A 568 18.37 -5.73 3.35
CA LYS A 568 18.46 -4.28 3.10
C LYS A 568 18.86 -4.08 1.63
N ASN A 569 18.36 -3.01 1.00
CA ASN A 569 18.70 -2.60 -0.37
C ASN A 569 19.57 -1.34 -0.38
N GLU A 570 20.03 -0.90 -1.56
CA GLU A 570 20.88 0.30 -1.69
C GLU A 570 20.25 1.58 -1.10
N PHE A 571 18.92 1.70 -1.09
CA PHE A 571 18.23 2.82 -0.45
C PHE A 571 18.35 2.76 1.08
N THR A 572 18.00 1.63 1.71
CA THR A 572 18.15 1.49 3.18
C THR A 572 19.61 1.60 3.62
N ASP A 573 20.54 1.00 2.87
CA ASP A 573 21.97 1.08 3.15
C ASP A 573 22.51 2.51 3.02
N PHE A 574 21.99 3.32 2.11
CA PHE A 574 22.41 4.72 1.93
C PHE A 574 22.16 5.57 3.19
N TYR A 575 20.97 5.48 3.80
CA TYR A 575 20.66 6.23 5.03
C TYR A 575 21.48 5.76 6.24
N GLU A 576 21.80 4.46 6.33
CA GLU A 576 22.70 3.91 7.35
C GLU A 576 24.17 4.35 7.15
N VAL A 577 24.67 4.30 5.91
CA VAL A 577 26.05 4.73 5.57
C VAL A 577 26.25 6.23 5.79
N MET A 578 25.21 7.05 5.62
CA MET A 578 25.24 8.47 6.00
C MET A 578 25.23 8.72 7.53
N GLN A 579 25.08 7.68 8.36
CA GLN A 579 24.92 7.76 9.82
C GLN A 579 23.67 8.57 10.26
N LEU A 580 22.69 8.74 9.38
CA LEU A 580 21.55 9.64 9.65
C LEU A 580 20.39 8.96 10.37
N THR A 581 20.19 7.65 10.20
CA THR A 581 19.06 6.93 10.83
C THR A 581 19.24 5.40 10.87
N TYR A 582 18.44 4.72 11.70
CA TYR A 582 18.14 3.28 11.64
C TYR A 582 16.95 3.05 10.68
N SER A 583 16.72 1.81 10.25
CA SER A 583 15.49 1.42 9.54
C SER A 583 14.51 0.83 10.56
N ASP A 584 13.66 1.66 11.17
CA ASP A 584 12.65 1.20 12.15
C ASP A 584 11.78 0.04 11.60
N GLY A 585 11.47 0.08 10.31
CA GLY A 585 10.71 -0.95 9.60
C GLY A 585 11.39 -2.33 9.55
N ILE A 586 12.72 -2.39 9.53
CA ILE A 586 13.50 -3.65 9.45
C ILE A 586 14.09 -4.02 10.81
N ASP A 587 14.58 -3.04 11.57
CA ASP A 587 15.28 -3.23 12.83
C ASP A 587 14.32 -3.34 14.05
N MET A 588 13.00 -3.16 13.87
CA MET A 588 11.96 -3.30 14.93
C MET A 588 10.90 -4.39 14.64
N ILE A 589 11.18 -5.37 13.78
CA ILE A 589 10.23 -6.46 13.51
C ILE A 589 10.08 -7.32 14.77
N VAL A 590 8.85 -7.71 15.10
CA VAL A 590 8.52 -8.61 16.22
C VAL A 590 7.46 -9.63 15.81
N PHE A 591 7.72 -10.91 16.12
CA PHE A 591 6.74 -12.00 16.09
C PHE A 591 6.54 -12.55 17.50
N TYR A 592 5.29 -12.69 17.92
CA TYR A 592 4.88 -13.45 19.11
C TYR A 592 4.44 -14.85 18.68
N ASP A 593 5.01 -15.87 19.32
CA ASP A 593 4.73 -17.29 19.09
C ASP A 593 3.83 -17.79 20.22
N GLU A 594 2.52 -17.69 20.01
CA GLU A 594 1.50 -17.78 21.07
C GLU A 594 1.38 -19.21 21.63
N ASP A 595 1.58 -20.24 20.80
CA ASP A 595 1.54 -21.65 21.19
C ASP A 595 2.91 -22.35 21.20
N GLY A 596 3.92 -21.78 20.52
CA GLY A 596 5.26 -22.34 20.40
C GLY A 596 5.56 -23.02 19.06
N THR A 597 4.63 -22.99 18.10
CA THR A 597 4.76 -23.64 16.78
C THR A 597 5.62 -22.86 15.79
N LEU A 598 5.61 -21.52 15.84
CA LEU A 598 6.37 -20.68 14.92
C LEU A 598 7.89 -20.88 15.12
N LEU A 599 8.36 -20.86 16.36
CA LEU A 599 9.79 -20.78 16.71
C LEU A 599 10.35 -22.06 17.35
N GLY A 600 9.46 -23.00 17.73
CA GLY A 600 9.80 -24.26 18.39
C GLY A 600 10.30 -24.09 19.83
N ASN A 601 10.07 -22.92 20.45
CA ASN A 601 10.65 -22.54 21.75
C ASN A 601 9.61 -22.48 22.89
N GLY A 602 8.33 -22.77 22.58
CA GLY A 602 7.21 -22.83 23.51
C GLY A 602 6.36 -21.56 23.55
N ALA A 603 5.09 -21.72 23.93
CA ALA A 603 4.08 -20.67 24.01
C ALA A 603 4.55 -19.38 24.72
N GLY A 604 4.29 -18.23 24.10
CA GLY A 604 4.72 -16.90 24.55
C GLY A 604 6.18 -16.57 24.22
N SER A 605 6.81 -17.29 23.29
CA SER A 605 8.14 -16.95 22.78
C SER A 605 8.10 -15.73 21.86
N THR A 606 9.27 -15.12 21.59
CA THR A 606 9.36 -13.93 20.76
C THR A 606 10.54 -14.03 19.79
N LEU A 607 10.34 -13.64 18.53
CA LEU A 607 11.39 -13.37 17.55
C LEU A 607 11.45 -11.87 17.31
N THR A 608 12.64 -11.26 17.33
CA THR A 608 12.79 -9.85 16.98
C THR A 608 14.10 -9.54 16.25
N THR A 609 14.07 -8.58 15.33
CA THR A 609 15.27 -8.04 14.68
C THR A 609 15.97 -6.97 15.52
N ASN A 610 15.37 -6.49 16.61
CA ASN A 610 15.95 -5.44 17.45
C ASN A 610 17.20 -5.91 18.20
N LEU A 611 18.34 -5.73 17.54
CA LEU A 611 19.68 -6.02 18.02
C LEU A 611 19.97 -5.33 19.36
N LEU A 612 19.56 -4.06 19.52
CA LEU A 612 19.88 -3.23 20.67
C LEU A 612 19.19 -3.72 21.95
N LEU A 613 17.99 -4.30 21.86
CA LEU A 613 17.33 -4.99 22.97
C LEU A 613 17.90 -6.41 23.17
N ALA A 614 17.88 -7.23 22.12
CA ALA A 614 18.06 -8.68 22.26
C ALA A 614 19.53 -9.14 22.34
N ALA A 615 20.51 -8.40 21.78
CA ALA A 615 21.89 -8.86 21.72
C ALA A 615 22.53 -8.98 23.12
N GLY A 616 22.91 -10.20 23.50
CA GLY A 616 23.52 -10.48 24.81
C GLY A 616 22.55 -10.46 25.99
N ASP A 617 21.22 -10.44 25.75
CA ASP A 617 20.28 -10.84 26.80
C ASP A 617 20.40 -12.37 27.04
N PRO A 618 20.48 -12.86 28.29
CA PRO A 618 20.69 -14.28 28.58
C PRO A 618 19.53 -15.20 28.18
N TYR A 619 18.36 -14.63 27.83
CA TYR A 619 17.18 -15.36 27.36
C TYR A 619 16.97 -15.28 25.85
N CYS A 620 17.84 -14.57 25.11
CA CYS A 620 17.76 -14.40 23.66
C CYS A 620 18.95 -15.06 22.95
N SER A 621 18.69 -15.64 21.79
CA SER A 621 19.65 -16.36 20.96
C SER A 621 19.67 -15.79 19.54
N ASN A 622 20.85 -15.40 19.06
CA ASN A 622 21.03 -14.94 17.67
C ASN A 622 20.78 -16.12 16.71
N GLN A 623 19.88 -15.93 15.76
CA GLN A 623 19.60 -16.84 14.65
C GLN A 623 20.14 -16.18 13.38
N ALA A 624 21.43 -16.42 13.10
CA ALA A 624 22.18 -15.63 12.12
C ALA A 624 21.62 -15.72 10.70
N ASP A 625 21.14 -16.90 10.30
CA ASP A 625 20.52 -17.12 8.99
C ASP A 625 19.13 -16.45 8.87
N TRP A 626 18.49 -16.08 9.99
CA TRP A 626 17.20 -15.38 10.03
C TRP A 626 17.34 -13.85 10.08
N GLY A 627 18.53 -13.34 10.41
CA GLY A 627 18.74 -11.91 10.69
C GLY A 627 18.17 -11.43 12.04
N ALA A 628 17.79 -12.35 12.93
CA ALA A 628 16.94 -12.02 14.09
C ALA A 628 17.33 -12.80 15.37
N TYR A 629 16.74 -12.42 16.49
CA TYR A 629 16.97 -13.00 17.82
C TYR A 629 15.72 -13.74 18.32
N LYS A 630 15.87 -15.06 18.55
CA LYS A 630 14.85 -15.92 19.15
C LYS A 630 15.00 -15.91 20.67
N CYS A 631 13.98 -15.40 21.37
CA CYS A 631 13.93 -15.26 22.82
C CYS A 631 12.95 -16.24 23.46
N ASN A 632 13.19 -16.54 24.74
CA ASN A 632 12.41 -17.50 25.52
C ASN A 632 11.03 -16.98 25.95
N PRO A 633 10.10 -17.90 26.30
CA PRO A 633 8.76 -17.54 26.77
C PRO A 633 8.72 -16.46 27.84
N ASN A 634 8.01 -15.37 27.56
CA ASN A 634 7.68 -14.29 28.49
C ASN A 634 8.90 -13.56 29.14
N THR A 635 10.08 -13.55 28.50
CA THR A 635 11.29 -12.96 29.11
C THR A 635 11.53 -11.49 28.78
N ILE A 636 11.23 -11.04 27.54
CA ILE A 636 11.43 -9.65 27.11
C ILE A 636 10.13 -8.83 26.97
N ASN A 637 8.96 -9.50 26.95
CA ASN A 637 7.61 -8.90 27.02
C ASN A 637 7.46 -7.57 26.28
N LEU A 638 7.83 -7.57 25.00
CA LEU A 638 7.63 -6.41 24.13
C LEU A 638 6.13 -6.19 23.87
N ARG A 639 5.74 -4.92 23.77
CA ARG A 639 4.40 -4.46 23.44
C ARG A 639 4.51 -3.29 22.46
N PRO A 640 3.74 -3.25 21.36
CA PRO A 640 3.78 -2.11 20.45
C PRO A 640 3.45 -0.79 21.16
N GLY A 641 3.98 0.30 20.63
CA GLY A 641 3.80 1.63 21.21
C GLY A 641 4.07 2.73 20.21
N VAL A 642 3.46 3.88 20.47
CA VAL A 642 3.65 5.11 19.70
C VAL A 642 3.97 6.24 20.66
N PHE A 643 4.94 7.06 20.28
CA PHE A 643 5.15 8.41 20.79
C PHE A 643 4.99 9.38 19.62
N GLU A 644 4.10 10.38 19.73
CA GLU A 644 3.90 11.38 18.67
C GLU A 644 3.79 12.81 19.22
N SER A 645 4.28 13.77 18.44
CA SER A 645 4.03 15.20 18.66
C SER A 645 2.64 15.55 18.15
N LEU A 646 1.83 16.21 18.99
CA LEU A 646 0.57 16.83 18.57
C LEU A 646 0.73 18.34 18.28
N ASP A 647 1.93 18.90 18.45
CA ASP A 647 2.18 20.33 18.19
C ASP A 647 1.95 20.69 16.71
N THR A 648 1.59 21.94 16.44
CA THR A 648 1.28 22.44 15.08
C THR A 648 2.47 22.35 14.11
N ASP A 649 3.70 22.34 14.62
CA ASP A 649 4.95 22.22 13.86
C ASP A 649 5.46 20.76 13.71
N ARG A 650 4.67 19.77 14.13
CA ARG A 650 5.02 18.32 14.07
C ARG A 650 5.43 17.80 12.68
N ALA A 651 5.09 18.52 11.62
CA ALA A 651 5.41 18.21 10.22
C ALA A 651 6.70 18.90 9.72
N SER A 652 7.35 19.75 10.52
CA SER A 652 8.54 20.52 10.12
C SER A 652 9.65 20.54 11.17
N ARG A 653 9.34 20.38 12.47
CA ARG A 653 10.35 20.19 13.52
C ARG A 653 10.72 18.72 13.67
N ARG A 654 11.96 18.37 13.35
CA ARG A 654 12.54 17.04 13.61
C ARG A 654 12.93 16.90 15.09
N ILE A 655 12.10 16.20 15.87
CA ILE A 655 12.37 15.94 17.31
C ILE A 655 13.21 14.67 17.58
N GLY A 656 13.24 13.74 16.62
CA GLY A 656 13.89 12.43 16.75
C GLY A 656 15.25 12.30 16.05
N PRO A 657 15.94 11.15 16.19
CA PRO A 657 15.44 9.89 16.77
C PRO A 657 15.05 9.95 18.25
N VAL A 658 13.96 9.28 18.62
CA VAL A 658 13.51 9.15 20.02
C VAL A 658 14.19 7.93 20.64
N LYS A 659 14.94 8.14 21.72
CA LYS A 659 15.70 7.09 22.42
C LYS A 659 14.91 6.55 23.61
N ILE A 660 14.94 5.24 23.80
CA ILE A 660 14.26 4.54 24.90
C ILE A 660 15.25 3.59 25.57
N THR A 661 15.29 3.58 26.91
CA THR A 661 16.16 2.69 27.71
C THR A 661 15.37 2.01 28.82
N PRO A 662 15.05 0.71 28.70
CA PRO A 662 14.51 -0.08 29.80
C PRO A 662 15.52 -0.23 30.95
N LEU A 663 15.07 -0.02 32.18
CA LEU A 663 15.85 -0.01 33.42
C LEU A 663 15.57 -1.30 34.23
N ASN A 664 16.00 -2.43 33.69
CA ASN A 664 15.52 -3.74 34.14
C ASN A 664 16.19 -4.27 35.42
N GLY A 665 17.25 -3.62 35.91
CA GLY A 665 17.94 -3.94 37.18
C GLY A 665 18.69 -5.28 37.24
N VAL A 666 18.45 -6.19 36.30
CA VAL A 666 19.04 -7.54 36.21
C VAL A 666 20.11 -7.64 35.11
N ASN A 667 19.99 -6.83 34.06
CA ASN A 667 20.90 -6.75 32.91
C ASN A 667 21.53 -5.36 32.82
N GLU A 668 22.47 -5.16 31.90
CA GLU A 668 22.88 -3.81 31.48
C GLU A 668 21.69 -3.07 30.85
N ASN A 669 21.49 -1.79 31.21
CA ASN A 669 20.44 -0.95 30.65
C ASN A 669 20.80 -0.60 29.20
N LYS A 670 20.10 -1.17 28.23
CA LYS A 670 20.38 -0.97 26.80
C LYS A 670 19.47 0.10 26.21
N THR A 671 20.04 1.06 25.50
CA THR A 671 19.29 2.08 24.76
C THR A 671 19.07 1.62 23.32
N TYR A 672 17.82 1.66 22.87
CA TYR A 672 17.46 1.64 21.44
C TYR A 672 16.79 2.97 21.07
N TRP A 673 16.47 3.16 19.80
CA TRP A 673 15.81 4.38 19.33
C TRP A 673 14.86 4.08 18.17
N SER A 674 13.79 4.86 18.07
CA SER A 674 12.99 4.99 16.85
C SER A 674 13.49 6.18 16.04
N ALA A 675 13.78 5.94 14.76
CA ALA A 675 14.07 6.93 13.73
C ALA A 675 12.95 7.96 13.57
N GLY A 676 11.70 7.50 13.56
CA GLY A 676 10.57 8.23 12.96
C GLY A 676 10.65 8.21 11.41
N PRO A 677 9.61 8.67 10.70
CA PRO A 677 9.57 8.60 9.24
C PRO A 677 10.64 9.46 8.58
N ILE A 678 11.25 8.95 7.50
CA ILE A 678 12.43 9.54 6.86
C ILE A 678 12.13 10.01 5.44
N ASP A 679 12.33 11.31 5.16
CA ASP A 679 12.11 11.96 3.85
C ASP A 679 12.53 11.10 2.64
N GLU A 680 11.57 10.82 1.76
CA GLU A 680 11.70 10.00 0.54
C GLU A 680 11.90 10.90 -0.70
N MET A 681 12.69 10.42 -1.67
CA MET A 681 13.22 11.23 -2.77
C MET A 681 12.25 11.43 -3.96
N CYS A 682 11.27 10.56 -4.15
CA CYS A 682 10.28 10.64 -5.23
C CYS A 682 9.09 11.55 -4.89
N SER A 683 8.77 11.74 -3.61
CA SER A 683 7.71 12.66 -3.16
C SER A 683 8.23 14.03 -2.71
N ILE A 684 9.33 14.08 -1.93
CA ILE A 684 9.80 15.27 -1.21
C ILE A 684 8.71 15.87 -0.28
N ASP A 685 7.82 15.02 0.24
CA ASP A 685 6.81 15.35 1.25
C ASP A 685 7.41 15.29 2.68
N MET A 686 6.76 15.92 3.67
CA MET A 686 7.41 16.33 4.93
C MET A 686 7.35 15.32 6.09
N HIS A 687 8.48 15.10 6.78
CA HIS A 687 8.60 14.41 8.09
C HIS A 687 7.44 14.66 9.10
N PHE A 688 6.61 13.65 9.39
CA PHE A 688 5.70 13.67 10.55
C PHE A 688 6.37 13.15 11.84
N SER A 689 6.28 13.89 12.94
CA SER A 689 6.84 13.49 14.25
C SER A 689 6.02 12.42 15.00
N GLN A 690 5.82 11.25 14.38
CA GLN A 690 5.36 10.01 15.01
C GLN A 690 6.52 8.98 15.08
N PHE A 691 6.60 8.22 16.17
CA PHE A 691 7.70 7.29 16.46
C PHE A 691 7.12 5.96 16.94
N ASN A 692 7.33 4.91 16.15
CA ASN A 692 6.86 3.55 16.46
C ASN A 692 7.95 2.81 17.25
N LEU A 693 7.59 2.19 18.37
CA LEU A 693 8.54 1.63 19.32
C LEU A 693 7.94 0.44 20.08
N TYR A 694 8.79 -0.33 20.78
CA TYR A 694 8.36 -1.48 21.58
C TYR A 694 8.64 -1.27 23.06
N TRP A 695 7.57 -1.06 23.82
CA TRP A 695 7.63 -0.97 25.28
C TRP A 695 7.92 -2.34 25.89
N GLN A 696 8.88 -2.43 26.81
CA GLN A 696 9.08 -3.63 27.61
C GLN A 696 8.16 -3.62 28.85
N ALA A 697 7.18 -4.52 28.88
CA ALA A 697 6.17 -4.56 29.93
C ALA A 697 6.75 -4.92 31.31
N ASN A 698 6.19 -4.30 32.34
CA ASN A 698 6.52 -4.37 33.76
C ASN A 698 7.94 -3.87 34.11
N THR A 699 8.41 -2.85 33.38
CA THR A 699 9.71 -2.21 33.61
C THR A 699 9.61 -0.68 33.64
N THR A 700 10.58 -0.03 34.29
CA THR A 700 10.76 1.43 34.19
C THR A 700 11.56 1.72 32.93
N SER A 701 11.14 2.69 32.10
CA SER A 701 11.85 3.07 30.86
C SER A 701 12.13 4.57 30.84
N THR A 702 13.35 5.00 30.53
CA THR A 702 13.62 6.42 30.21
C THR A 702 13.39 6.70 28.72
N LEU A 703 12.82 7.86 28.40
CA LEU A 703 12.61 8.37 27.04
C LEU A 703 13.29 9.74 26.88
N TYR A 704 14.04 9.89 25.79
CA TYR A 704 14.71 11.13 25.40
C TYR A 704 14.47 11.44 23.92
N CYS A 705 14.06 12.67 23.61
CA CYS A 705 14.15 13.22 22.26
C CYS A 705 15.60 13.70 21.99
N THR A 706 16.03 13.72 20.73
CA THR A 706 17.30 14.38 20.34
C THR A 706 17.13 15.87 20.04
N GLY A 707 15.92 16.29 19.62
CA GLY A 707 15.50 17.68 19.61
C GLY A 707 14.69 18.06 20.86
N THR A 708 14.32 19.34 20.97
CA THR A 708 13.46 19.83 22.06
C THR A 708 12.13 19.07 22.11
N ASN A 709 11.75 18.59 23.30
CA ASN A 709 10.49 17.88 23.53
C ASN A 709 9.28 18.66 22.97
N PRO A 710 8.25 17.98 22.44
CA PRO A 710 6.96 18.59 22.15
C PRO A 710 6.32 19.23 23.38
N SER A 711 5.50 20.26 23.17
CA SER A 711 4.61 20.80 24.20
C SER A 711 3.38 19.93 24.38
N ASN A 712 2.94 19.23 23.33
CA ASN A 712 1.90 18.21 23.38
C ASN A 712 2.48 16.87 22.88
N MET A 713 2.66 15.91 23.79
CA MET A 713 3.09 14.54 23.48
C MET A 713 1.91 13.59 23.65
N ARG A 714 1.65 12.72 22.67
CA ARG A 714 0.75 11.56 22.86
C ARG A 714 1.57 10.29 22.94
N ILE A 715 1.21 9.42 23.89
CA ILE A 715 1.84 8.13 24.15
C ILE A 715 0.75 7.04 24.12
N LYS A 716 1.04 5.93 23.43
CA LYS A 716 0.23 4.71 23.40
C LYS A 716 1.06 3.55 23.90
N PHE A 717 0.50 2.73 24.81
CA PHE A 717 1.03 1.44 25.24
C PHE A 717 0.01 0.37 24.86
N TYR A 718 0.31 -0.41 23.82
CA TYR A 718 -0.62 -1.39 23.27
C TYR A 718 -0.41 -2.76 23.94
N SER A 719 -1.06 -2.93 25.10
CA SER A 719 -1.20 -4.22 25.77
C SER A 719 -2.66 -4.48 26.14
N ASP A 720 -3.12 -5.68 25.82
CA ASP A 720 -4.42 -6.24 26.21
C ASP A 720 -4.50 -6.62 27.69
N ASP A 721 -3.37 -6.85 28.36
CA ASP A 721 -3.34 -7.24 29.77
C ASP A 721 -3.36 -5.99 30.68
N PRO A 722 -4.48 -5.70 31.38
CA PRO A 722 -4.56 -4.54 32.28
C PRO A 722 -3.68 -4.70 33.54
N SER A 723 -3.07 -5.87 33.76
CA SER A 723 -2.08 -6.09 34.82
C SER A 723 -0.69 -5.55 34.44
N GLU A 724 -0.37 -5.47 33.14
CA GLU A 724 0.89 -4.94 32.63
C GLU A 724 1.00 -3.42 32.76
N SER A 725 2.24 -2.95 32.89
CA SER A 725 2.57 -1.54 33.13
C SER A 725 3.94 -1.13 32.64
N VAL A 726 4.16 0.16 32.40
CA VAL A 726 5.48 0.76 32.18
C VAL A 726 5.54 2.06 32.96
N LEU A 727 6.57 2.23 33.78
CA LEU A 727 6.86 3.52 34.41
C LEU A 727 7.76 4.32 33.48
N LEU A 728 7.17 5.26 32.74
CA LEU A 728 7.88 6.08 31.78
C LEU A 728 8.51 7.30 32.48
N LYS A 729 9.81 7.49 32.29
CA LYS A 729 10.56 8.70 32.68
C LYS A 729 10.90 9.51 31.43
N ILE A 730 10.13 10.57 31.14
CA ILE A 730 10.39 11.49 30.02
C ILE A 730 11.34 12.58 30.50
N TRP A 731 12.54 12.70 29.92
CA TRP A 731 13.45 13.80 30.24
C TRP A 731 13.00 15.11 29.58
N THR A 732 13.15 16.24 30.28
CA THR A 732 12.88 17.60 29.75
C THR A 732 14.05 18.54 30.04
N ASN A 733 14.25 19.55 29.19
CA ASN A 733 15.22 20.63 29.41
C ASN A 733 14.63 21.89 30.07
N LYS A 734 13.30 22.04 30.07
CA LYS A 734 12.57 23.16 30.69
C LYS A 734 11.79 22.71 31.93
N ALA A 735 11.63 23.63 32.89
CA ALA A 735 10.73 23.52 34.02
C ALA A 735 9.37 24.18 33.69
N ASP A 736 8.76 23.74 32.59
CA ASP A 736 7.37 24.09 32.28
C ASP A 736 6.44 23.20 33.13
N GLY A 737 5.33 23.74 33.64
CA GLY A 737 4.35 22.94 34.41
C GLY A 737 3.74 21.81 33.57
N ILE A 738 3.34 20.69 34.19
CA ILE A 738 2.92 19.49 33.45
C ILE A 738 1.45 19.13 33.71
N ALA A 739 0.72 18.75 32.66
CA ALA A 739 -0.59 18.10 32.75
C ALA A 739 -0.57 16.74 32.04
N VAL A 740 -1.05 15.69 32.71
CA VAL A 740 -1.19 14.35 32.13
C VAL A 740 -2.66 13.95 32.03
N TYR A 741 -3.06 13.44 30.87
CA TYR A 741 -4.43 13.02 30.59
C TYR A 741 -4.48 11.56 30.19
N VAL A 742 -5.53 10.86 30.64
CA VAL A 742 -5.95 9.57 30.11
C VAL A 742 -7.22 9.78 29.29
N GLY A 743 -7.11 9.64 27.97
CA GLY A 743 -8.14 10.08 27.03
C GLY A 743 -8.35 11.58 27.13
N ASN A 744 -9.53 12.00 27.60
CA ASN A 744 -9.90 13.41 27.82
C ASN A 744 -10.00 13.78 29.31
N THR A 745 -9.50 12.94 30.22
CA THR A 745 -9.57 13.15 31.67
C THR A 745 -8.19 13.47 32.21
N LEU A 746 -8.03 14.65 32.83
CA LEU A 746 -6.84 15.03 33.59
C LEU A 746 -6.62 14.04 34.75
N VAL A 747 -5.37 13.69 35.02
CA VAL A 747 -4.95 12.94 36.20
C VAL A 747 -4.05 13.84 37.03
N ASP A 748 -4.48 14.13 38.26
CA ASP A 748 -3.79 15.03 39.18
C ASP A 748 -2.34 14.54 39.45
N GLU A 749 -1.42 15.49 39.63
CA GLU A 749 -0.03 15.24 40.01
C GLU A 749 0.05 14.68 41.44
N THR A 750 1.05 13.81 41.72
CA THR A 750 1.28 13.25 43.05
C THR A 750 2.67 13.58 43.61
N ASP A 751 2.72 14.02 44.88
CA ASP A 751 3.98 14.36 45.60
C ASP A 751 5.01 13.21 45.61
N ASP A 752 4.55 11.96 45.71
CA ASP A 752 5.37 10.75 45.61
C ASP A 752 5.55 10.35 44.13
N HIS A 753 6.76 9.94 43.74
CA HIS A 753 7.01 9.38 42.40
C HIS A 753 6.12 8.14 42.15
N PRO A 754 5.39 8.09 41.02
CA PRO A 754 4.50 6.97 40.72
C PRO A 754 5.29 5.69 40.41
N THR A 755 4.62 4.55 40.53
CA THR A 755 5.22 3.21 40.42
C THR A 755 4.52 2.36 39.37
N LEU A 756 5.12 1.22 38.99
CA LEU A 756 4.45 0.21 38.15
C LEU A 756 3.08 -0.24 38.69
N ALA A 757 2.85 -0.13 40.01
CA ALA A 757 1.58 -0.48 40.65
C ALA A 757 0.60 0.70 40.79
N SER A 758 0.96 1.91 40.33
CA SER A 758 0.08 3.08 40.33
C SER A 758 -0.98 2.99 39.22
N GLU A 759 -2.04 3.79 39.35
CA GLU A 759 -3.12 3.85 38.37
C GLU A 759 -2.66 4.45 37.01
N ALA A 760 -3.47 4.23 35.97
CA ALA A 760 -3.19 4.75 34.63
C ALA A 760 -3.07 6.29 34.64
N GLY A 761 -1.94 6.81 34.16
CA GLY A 761 -1.68 8.24 34.07
C GLY A 761 -1.22 8.91 35.37
N ALA A 762 -1.06 8.15 36.47
CA ALA A 762 -0.44 8.67 37.69
C ALA A 762 0.95 9.24 37.37
N ASN A 763 1.20 10.47 37.79
CA ASN A 763 2.30 11.30 37.30
C ASN A 763 2.90 12.22 38.38
N ALA A 764 4.18 12.58 38.19
CA ALA A 764 4.93 13.51 39.03
C ALA A 764 6.04 14.17 38.20
N PHE A 765 6.34 15.46 38.43
CA PHE A 765 7.49 16.14 37.84
C PHE A 765 8.64 16.32 38.86
N ASP A 766 9.75 15.63 38.60
CA ASP A 766 11.00 15.66 39.35
C ASP A 766 11.88 16.79 38.79
N GLN A 767 11.88 17.95 39.47
CA GLN A 767 12.58 19.15 38.99
C GLN A 767 14.11 19.04 39.10
N ASP A 768 14.61 18.27 40.08
CA ASP A 768 16.04 18.02 40.34
C ASP A 768 16.67 17.18 39.22
N GLU A 769 16.09 16.01 38.91
CA GLU A 769 16.58 15.13 37.84
C GLU A 769 16.00 15.48 36.46
N LYS A 770 15.06 16.43 36.40
CA LYS A 770 14.34 16.91 35.20
C LYS A 770 13.61 15.82 34.43
N PHE A 771 12.82 15.02 35.16
CA PHE A 771 12.01 13.95 34.58
C PHE A 771 10.52 14.07 34.92
N ILE A 772 9.69 13.93 33.89
CA ILE A 772 8.26 13.65 34.03
C ILE A 772 8.10 12.14 34.19
N TYR A 773 7.55 11.69 35.31
CA TYR A 773 7.18 10.29 35.54
C TYR A 773 5.72 10.09 35.13
N VAL A 774 5.41 9.04 34.36
CA VAL A 774 4.04 8.69 33.98
C VAL A 774 3.87 7.17 34.01
N THR A 775 2.86 6.68 34.72
CA THR A 775 2.51 5.24 34.72
C THR A 775 1.59 4.90 33.55
N LEU A 776 2.13 4.17 32.58
CA LEU A 776 1.37 3.53 31.50
C LEU A 776 0.85 2.18 32.02
N ARG A 777 -0.43 1.89 31.80
CA ARG A 777 -1.12 0.63 32.14
C ARG A 777 -1.70 0.02 30.87
N GLY A 778 -1.77 -1.31 30.80
CA GLY A 778 -2.49 -2.01 29.73
C GLY A 778 -4.00 -1.73 29.77
N GLY A 779 -4.71 -2.07 28.70
CA GLY A 779 -6.14 -1.75 28.52
C GLY A 779 -6.43 -0.58 27.57
N TYR A 780 -5.56 -0.37 26.58
CA TYR A 780 -5.77 0.58 25.44
C TYR A 780 -5.99 2.06 25.82
N HIS A 781 -5.33 2.51 26.87
CA HIS A 781 -5.31 3.92 27.25
C HIS A 781 -4.54 4.78 26.23
N THR A 782 -5.07 5.97 25.95
CA THR A 782 -4.33 7.03 25.24
C THR A 782 -3.84 8.03 26.28
N TYR A 783 -2.52 8.17 26.40
CA TYR A 783 -1.89 9.13 27.31
C TYR A 783 -1.55 10.39 26.55
N THR A 784 -1.90 11.56 27.08
CA THR A 784 -1.42 12.85 26.56
C THR A 784 -0.67 13.56 27.67
N VAL A 785 0.57 13.97 27.41
CA VAL A 785 1.39 14.77 28.32
C VAL A 785 1.53 16.16 27.70
N ARG A 786 1.08 17.19 28.41
CA ARG A 786 1.20 18.59 28.00
C ARG A 786 2.15 19.35 28.92
N ARG A 787 2.87 20.29 28.32
CA ARG A 787 3.50 21.41 29.03
C ARG A 787 2.53 22.59 29.06
N ILE A 788 2.21 23.03 30.27
CA ILE A 788 1.40 24.20 30.60
C ILE A 788 2.37 25.38 30.77
N PRO A 789 2.04 26.59 30.28
CA PRO A 789 2.84 27.75 30.60
C PRO A 789 2.78 28.11 32.10
N THR A 790 3.96 28.30 32.68
CA THR A 790 4.24 28.81 34.03
C THR A 790 5.10 30.09 33.96
N ILE A 791 4.99 30.94 34.99
CA ILE A 791 6.01 31.91 35.37
C ILE A 791 6.64 31.37 36.65
N GLN A 792 7.94 31.13 36.66
CA GLN A 792 8.70 30.81 37.87
C GLN A 792 9.24 32.11 38.48
N LEU A 793 9.00 32.31 39.78
CA LEU A 793 9.54 33.40 40.59
C LEU A 793 10.31 32.79 41.76
N ASP A 794 11.60 33.06 41.83
CA ASP A 794 12.46 32.59 42.92
C ASP A 794 12.74 33.77 43.85
N PHE A 795 12.24 33.71 45.08
CA PHE A 795 12.46 34.75 46.08
C PHE A 795 13.56 34.34 47.05
N ARG A 796 14.57 35.18 47.22
CA ARG A 796 15.49 35.07 48.36
C ARG A 796 15.02 35.97 49.50
N LEU A 797 14.56 35.40 50.60
CA LEU A 797 13.95 36.13 51.72
C LEU A 797 14.90 36.27 52.92
N ASP A 798 14.84 37.41 53.64
CA ASP A 798 15.59 37.62 54.88
C ASP A 798 14.82 37.07 56.10
N ILE A 799 14.87 35.75 56.28
CA ILE A 799 14.16 35.01 57.33
C ILE A 799 15.16 34.15 58.12
N ASP A 800 15.11 34.21 59.46
CA ASP A 800 16.02 33.47 60.37
C ASP A 800 15.94 31.93 60.25
N SER A 801 14.81 31.38 59.79
CA SER A 801 14.57 29.93 59.66
C SER A 801 13.32 29.62 58.83
N VAL A 802 13.31 28.48 58.10
CA VAL A 802 12.14 27.99 57.35
C VAL A 802 10.90 27.78 58.24
N ASP A 803 11.06 27.47 59.54
CA ASP A 803 9.97 27.40 60.53
C ASP A 803 9.17 28.72 60.73
N LEU A 804 9.57 29.82 60.07
CA LEU A 804 8.92 31.14 60.08
C LEU A 804 8.34 31.55 58.70
N PHE A 805 8.41 30.67 57.71
CA PHE A 805 7.75 30.84 56.43
C PHE A 805 6.25 30.46 56.55
N ASP A 806 5.38 31.26 55.93
CA ASP A 806 3.92 31.12 55.95
C ASP A 806 3.41 31.18 54.50
N GLU A 807 3.18 29.99 53.94
CA GLU A 807 2.84 29.76 52.53
C GLU A 807 1.52 30.44 52.13
N ASP A 808 0.47 30.26 52.95
CA ASP A 808 -0.85 30.90 52.80
C ASP A 808 -0.71 32.43 52.71
N SER A 809 0.16 33.01 53.56
CA SER A 809 0.42 34.46 53.55
C SER A 809 1.19 34.91 52.30
N LEU A 810 2.17 34.15 51.82
CA LEU A 810 2.89 34.49 50.58
C LEU A 810 1.93 34.46 49.38
N ILE A 811 1.19 33.35 49.21
CA ILE A 811 0.22 33.15 48.11
C ILE A 811 -0.84 34.25 48.14
N SER A 812 -1.43 34.54 49.31
CA SER A 812 -2.45 35.59 49.43
C SER A 812 -1.91 36.99 49.11
N ASN A 813 -0.66 37.29 49.45
CA ASN A 813 -0.04 38.59 49.16
C ASN A 813 0.31 38.72 47.66
N LEU A 814 0.88 37.68 47.04
CA LEU A 814 1.16 37.65 45.60
C LEU A 814 -0.12 37.79 44.78
N ALA A 815 -1.15 36.99 45.09
CA ALA A 815 -2.45 37.06 44.42
C ALA A 815 -3.08 38.46 44.49
N SER A 816 -3.01 39.10 45.67
CA SER A 816 -3.51 40.46 45.88
C SER A 816 -2.64 41.55 45.22
N LEU A 817 -1.35 41.33 45.04
CA LEU A 817 -0.42 42.26 44.38
C LEU A 817 -0.59 42.23 42.86
N LEU A 818 -0.77 41.03 42.30
CA LEU A 818 -0.85 40.77 40.87
C LEU A 818 -2.29 40.73 40.33
N ASN A 819 -3.29 40.88 41.20
CA ASN A 819 -4.72 40.84 40.86
C ASN A 819 -5.12 39.55 40.11
N ILE A 820 -4.61 38.41 40.59
CA ILE A 820 -4.94 37.06 40.13
C ILE A 820 -5.61 36.25 41.25
N ASP A 821 -6.27 35.15 40.91
CA ASP A 821 -6.80 34.24 41.94
C ASP A 821 -5.67 33.45 42.61
N SER A 822 -5.77 33.23 43.92
CA SER A 822 -4.78 32.47 44.71
C SER A 822 -4.58 31.03 44.22
N SER A 823 -5.56 30.44 43.55
CA SER A 823 -5.44 29.10 42.92
C SER A 823 -4.48 29.05 41.73
N ARG A 824 -4.06 30.20 41.19
CA ARG A 824 -3.04 30.32 40.12
C ARG A 824 -1.60 30.32 40.65
N ILE A 825 -1.36 30.14 41.96
CA ILE A 825 -0.03 30.26 42.58
C ILE A 825 0.28 29.00 43.39
N LYS A 826 1.35 28.30 43.03
CA LYS A 826 1.91 27.13 43.75
C LYS A 826 3.26 27.52 44.34
N VAL A 827 3.50 27.26 45.62
CA VAL A 827 4.87 27.24 46.16
C VAL A 827 5.44 25.85 45.87
N VAL A 828 6.65 25.79 45.31
CA VAL A 828 7.25 24.56 44.77
C VAL A 828 8.21 23.93 45.77
N ASP A 829 9.20 24.68 46.26
CA ASP A 829 10.08 24.26 47.36
C ASP A 829 10.62 25.47 48.16
N VAL A 830 11.16 25.21 49.36
CA VAL A 830 11.60 26.18 50.37
C VAL A 830 12.92 25.72 51.03
N TYR A 831 14.05 26.17 50.51
CA TYR A 831 15.37 25.69 50.91
C TYR A 831 16.04 26.50 52.05
N ILE A 832 16.86 25.82 52.85
CA ILE A 832 17.50 26.39 54.06
C ILE A 832 18.71 27.26 53.72
N GLY A 833 18.56 28.58 53.87
CA GLY A 833 19.63 29.58 53.74
C GLY A 833 19.17 30.94 54.27
N SER A 834 19.55 32.04 53.60
CA SER A 834 18.55 33.11 53.40
C SER A 834 17.45 32.44 52.57
N VAL A 835 16.26 32.27 53.13
CA VAL A 835 15.29 31.27 52.64
C VAL A 835 14.99 31.52 51.16
N VAL A 836 15.31 30.55 50.31
CA VAL A 836 14.95 30.58 48.89
C VAL A 836 13.60 29.89 48.75
N VAL A 837 12.66 30.57 48.12
CA VAL A 837 11.29 30.10 47.88
C VAL A 837 11.07 30.13 46.38
N GLU A 838 10.86 28.96 45.78
CA GLU A 838 10.56 28.80 44.36
C GLU A 838 9.03 28.74 44.20
N THR A 839 8.47 29.56 43.31
CA THR A 839 7.00 29.66 43.14
C THR A 839 6.62 29.66 41.67
N GLU A 840 5.54 28.97 41.34
CA GLU A 840 4.97 28.88 39.99
C GLU A 840 3.64 29.62 39.93
N ILE A 841 3.52 30.55 38.99
CA ILE A 841 2.27 31.21 38.64
C ILE A 841 1.79 30.69 37.28
N THR A 842 0.56 30.19 37.24
CA THR A 842 -0.07 29.58 36.07
C THR A 842 -1.10 30.52 35.43
N ASP A 843 -1.66 30.12 34.28
CA ASP A 843 -2.83 30.80 33.73
C ASP A 843 -4.13 30.47 34.52
N ASP A 844 -5.29 30.99 34.09
CA ASP A 844 -6.61 30.58 34.61
C ASP A 844 -6.72 29.04 34.61
N SER A 845 -7.17 28.49 35.74
CA SER A 845 -7.20 27.04 35.94
C SER A 845 -8.12 26.31 34.95
N ASP A 846 -9.13 26.99 34.39
CA ASP A 846 -9.98 26.41 33.32
C ASP A 846 -9.35 26.54 31.90
N SER A 847 -8.40 27.46 31.67
CA SER A 847 -7.71 27.61 30.37
C SER A 847 -6.49 26.68 30.24
N MET A 848 -5.74 26.50 31.34
CA MET A 848 -4.53 25.65 31.44
C MET A 848 -4.72 24.24 30.86
N TYR A 849 -5.89 23.64 31.09
CA TYR A 849 -6.16 22.25 30.71
C TYR A 849 -6.88 22.10 29.36
N SER A 850 -6.95 23.18 28.57
CA SER A 850 -7.64 23.22 27.28
C SER A 850 -7.01 22.29 26.24
N ASN A 851 -7.87 21.63 25.45
CA ASN A 851 -7.47 20.83 24.27
C ASN A 851 -7.27 21.67 22.99
N ASN A 852 -7.24 23.00 23.08
CA ASN A 852 -7.25 23.91 21.93
C ASN A 852 -6.04 24.85 21.93
N ASP A 853 -5.18 24.71 20.92
CA ASP A 853 -3.96 25.50 20.72
C ASP A 853 -4.21 27.02 20.73
N THR A 854 -5.38 27.49 20.28
CA THR A 854 -5.71 28.93 20.30
C THR A 854 -6.00 29.46 21.71
N VAL A 855 -6.43 28.61 22.65
CA VAL A 855 -6.57 28.96 24.07
C VAL A 855 -5.19 28.93 24.74
N VAL A 856 -4.38 27.90 24.47
CA VAL A 856 -3.01 27.81 25.01
C VAL A 856 -2.16 29.00 24.56
N ALA A 857 -2.28 29.42 23.29
CA ALA A 857 -1.59 30.61 22.78
C ALA A 857 -2.07 31.93 23.41
N GLN A 858 -3.32 31.99 23.92
CA GLN A 858 -3.82 33.10 24.73
C GLN A 858 -3.22 33.08 26.13
N SER A 859 -3.17 31.90 26.78
CA SER A 859 -2.53 31.71 28.09
C SER A 859 -1.06 32.16 28.12
N TYR A 860 -0.27 31.84 27.08
CA TYR A 860 1.12 32.34 26.97
C TYR A 860 1.18 33.88 26.85
N ALA A 861 0.22 34.52 26.17
CA ALA A 861 0.19 35.98 26.05
C ALA A 861 -0.21 36.66 27.37
N GLU A 862 -1.23 36.15 28.07
CA GLU A 862 -1.67 36.66 29.37
C GLU A 862 -0.59 36.49 30.45
N LEU A 863 0.15 35.38 30.44
CA LEU A 863 1.30 35.17 31.32
C LEU A 863 2.51 36.04 30.96
N THR A 864 2.71 36.36 29.67
CA THR A 864 3.76 37.32 29.28
C THR A 864 3.43 38.73 29.79
N GLU A 865 2.18 39.19 29.64
CA GLU A 865 1.72 40.48 30.17
C GLU A 865 1.81 40.52 31.71
N LEU A 866 1.47 39.41 32.39
CA LEU A 866 1.61 39.29 33.84
C LEU A 866 3.07 39.35 34.30
N ALA A 867 3.99 38.72 33.58
CA ALA A 867 5.42 38.79 33.87
C ALA A 867 6.01 40.20 33.65
N GLU A 868 5.60 40.89 32.58
CA GLU A 868 5.97 42.30 32.36
C GLU A 868 5.45 43.19 33.51
N GLN A 869 4.25 42.94 34.04
CA GLN A 869 3.74 43.63 35.24
C GLN A 869 4.56 43.34 36.51
N ILE A 870 4.97 42.09 36.75
CA ILE A 870 5.83 41.74 37.89
C ILE A 870 7.16 42.49 37.81
N VAL A 871 7.78 42.53 36.62
CA VAL A 871 9.02 43.30 36.37
C VAL A 871 8.79 44.81 36.56
N GLU A 872 7.66 45.38 36.14
CA GLU A 872 7.33 46.78 36.43
C GLU A 872 7.27 47.02 37.96
N TYR A 873 6.51 46.22 38.70
CA TYR A 873 6.37 46.34 40.17
C TYR A 873 7.71 46.26 40.91
N VAL A 874 8.61 45.36 40.48
CA VAL A 874 9.98 45.26 41.01
C VAL A 874 10.79 46.52 40.66
N SER A 875 10.77 46.95 39.41
CA SER A 875 11.57 48.10 38.93
C SER A 875 11.22 49.44 39.60
N VAL A 876 9.97 49.64 40.03
CA VAL A 876 9.54 50.84 40.78
C VAL A 876 9.59 50.66 42.30
N GLY A 877 10.06 49.53 42.80
CA GLY A 877 10.20 49.24 44.24
C GLY A 877 8.87 49.11 45.00
N ASN A 878 7.78 48.74 44.30
CA ASN A 878 6.47 48.51 44.90
C ASN A 878 6.18 47.03 45.19
N PHE A 879 7.02 46.11 44.72
CA PHE A 879 6.86 44.68 44.97
C PHE A 879 7.15 44.33 46.44
N SER A 880 6.13 43.93 47.18
CA SER A 880 6.26 43.50 48.58
C SER A 880 5.21 42.45 48.91
N VAL A 881 5.67 41.30 49.41
CA VAL A 881 4.85 40.07 49.57
C VAL A 881 4.68 39.65 51.03
N GLY A 882 4.93 40.57 51.97
CA GLY A 882 4.91 40.33 53.42
C GLY A 882 6.28 40.00 54.03
N TYR A 883 7.29 39.76 53.20
CA TYR A 883 8.67 39.49 53.59
C TYR A 883 9.65 40.49 52.95
N ASP A 884 10.81 40.70 53.59
CA ASP A 884 11.92 41.46 53.00
C ASP A 884 12.66 40.57 51.97
N ILE A 885 12.59 40.97 50.70
CA ILE A 885 13.22 40.27 49.57
C ILE A 885 14.64 40.81 49.38
N LEU A 886 15.62 39.91 49.38
CA LEU A 886 17.04 40.18 49.20
C LEU A 886 17.50 40.10 47.74
N ASP A 887 16.85 39.22 46.96
CA ASP A 887 17.16 38.90 45.56
C ASP A 887 15.92 38.25 44.91
N MET A 888 15.77 38.37 43.58
CA MET A 888 14.65 37.76 42.84
C MET A 888 15.01 37.46 41.39
N SER A 889 14.78 36.20 40.97
CA SER A 889 14.74 35.79 39.57
C SER A 889 13.30 35.59 39.08
N ILE A 890 13.10 35.78 37.78
CA ILE A 890 11.83 35.61 37.07
C ILE A 890 12.13 34.87 35.77
N GLU A 891 11.66 33.64 35.62
CA GLU A 891 11.71 32.92 34.34
C GLU A 891 10.28 32.67 33.83
N VAL A 892 10.02 33.05 32.58
CA VAL A 892 8.74 32.82 31.91
C VAL A 892 8.93 31.63 30.97
N SER A 893 8.11 30.59 31.15
CA SER A 893 8.03 29.49 30.20
C SER A 893 7.78 30.03 28.79
N SER A 894 8.75 29.80 27.91
CA SER A 894 8.70 30.26 26.53
C SER A 894 7.99 29.21 25.67
N MET A 895 7.06 29.63 24.81
CA MET A 895 6.72 28.80 23.64
C MET A 895 8.01 28.44 22.90
N GLY A 896 8.09 27.23 22.36
CA GLY A 896 9.09 26.93 21.33
C GLY A 896 8.96 27.91 20.16
N GLU A 897 10.02 28.07 19.37
CA GLU A 897 10.14 29.08 18.29
C GLU A 897 9.24 28.79 17.06
N ALA A 898 7.93 28.59 17.29
CA ALA A 898 6.99 27.98 16.35
C ALA A 898 5.78 28.88 16.00
N ASN A 899 5.69 30.11 16.54
CA ASN A 899 4.49 30.96 16.40
C ASN A 899 4.77 32.38 15.86
N SER A 900 5.84 32.56 15.07
CA SER A 900 6.24 33.86 14.49
C SER A 900 5.40 34.27 13.26
N THR A 901 4.08 34.41 13.45
CA THR A 901 3.23 35.23 12.56
C THR A 901 2.69 36.49 13.24
N ALA A 902 2.81 36.58 14.57
CA ALA A 902 2.65 37.83 15.31
C ALA A 902 3.95 38.67 15.27
N ASN A 903 3.82 39.96 14.95
CA ASN A 903 4.91 40.94 15.09
C ASN A 903 4.96 41.45 16.53
N SER A 904 5.77 40.81 17.38
CA SER A 904 6.08 41.28 18.74
C SER A 904 7.60 41.22 18.98
N THR A 905 8.23 42.37 19.16
CA THR A 905 9.69 42.49 19.33
C THR A 905 10.06 42.67 20.80
N SER A 906 10.07 41.57 21.55
CA SER A 906 10.71 41.47 22.87
C SER A 906 11.24 40.05 23.04
N SER A 907 12.50 39.90 23.45
CA SER A 907 13.13 38.61 23.73
C SER A 907 13.46 38.52 25.23
N SER A 908 13.37 37.32 25.81
CA SER A 908 13.60 37.08 27.25
C SER A 908 15.00 37.45 27.74
N SER A 909 15.94 37.71 26.82
CA SER A 909 17.23 38.36 27.10
C SER A 909 17.07 39.67 27.88
N ASP A 910 16.07 40.47 27.52
CA ASP A 910 16.00 41.87 27.91
C ASP A 910 15.43 42.03 29.34
N LEU A 911 14.55 41.11 29.78
CA LEU A 911 14.08 41.04 31.18
C LEU A 911 15.23 40.76 32.15
N ASN A 912 16.10 39.80 31.81
CA ASN A 912 17.19 39.38 32.67
C ASN A 912 18.31 40.44 32.79
N GLU A 913 18.59 41.22 31.74
CA GLU A 913 19.46 42.40 31.87
C GLU A 913 18.82 43.51 32.74
N VAL A 914 17.50 43.71 32.67
CA VAL A 914 16.79 44.69 33.51
C VAL A 914 16.85 44.30 34.99
N LEU A 915 16.54 43.05 35.35
CA LEU A 915 16.60 42.58 36.74
C LEU A 915 18.02 42.70 37.33
N ALA A 916 19.04 42.27 36.58
CA ALA A 916 20.44 42.40 36.99
C ALA A 916 20.88 43.86 37.23
N SER A 917 20.22 44.84 36.61
CA SER A 917 20.52 46.26 36.79
C SER A 917 19.89 46.89 38.05
N ILE A 918 18.82 46.28 38.59
CA ILE A 918 18.05 46.82 39.72
C ILE A 918 18.73 46.54 41.08
N PHE A 919 19.42 45.41 41.21
CA PHE A 919 19.94 44.94 42.52
C PHE A 919 21.41 45.35 42.86
N ASP A 920 22.21 45.93 41.94
CA ASP A 920 23.62 46.31 42.21
C ASP A 920 23.82 47.59 43.05
N GLU A 921 22.78 48.40 43.32
CA GLU A 921 22.95 49.70 44.00
C GLU A 921 23.28 49.61 45.52
N THR A 922 23.14 48.45 46.19
CA THR A 922 23.00 48.39 47.66
C THR A 922 24.30 48.22 48.48
N THR A 923 25.51 48.23 47.89
CA THR A 923 26.76 47.87 48.62
C THR A 923 27.98 48.82 48.52
N LYS A 924 27.82 50.17 48.58
CA LYS A 924 29.00 51.09 48.68
C LYS A 924 28.90 52.29 49.66
N ALA A 925 29.58 52.20 50.80
CA ALA A 925 30.43 53.26 51.44
C ALA A 925 31.03 52.78 52.79
N PRO A 926 32.12 53.38 53.34
CA PRO A 926 32.93 54.49 52.82
C PRO A 926 34.43 54.17 52.61
N THR A 927 35.16 55.14 52.06
CA THR A 927 36.55 55.05 51.58
C THR A 927 37.63 55.39 52.63
N ASN A 928 38.87 54.96 52.36
CA ASN A 928 40.07 55.74 52.68
C ASN A 928 41.15 55.60 51.58
N LEU A 929 41.84 56.70 51.27
CA LEU A 929 42.86 56.87 50.23
C LEU A 929 44.30 56.53 50.75
N PRO A 930 45.38 56.42 49.93
CA PRO A 930 45.59 57.12 48.64
C PRO A 930 46.27 56.36 47.48
N THR A 931 46.38 57.07 46.35
CA THR A 931 46.92 56.67 45.04
C THR A 931 48.44 56.78 44.87
N SER A 932 49.06 55.90 44.07
CA SER A 932 50.11 56.28 43.09
C SER A 932 50.37 55.21 42.02
N ILE A 933 50.53 55.65 40.76
CA ILE A 933 50.96 54.86 39.58
C ILE A 933 52.49 54.99 39.45
N PRO A 934 53.25 53.91 39.21
CA PRO A 934 54.02 53.81 37.95
C PRO A 934 54.27 52.37 37.40
N THR A 935 54.97 52.30 36.27
CA THR A 935 55.05 51.20 35.29
C THR A 935 56.28 50.27 35.41
N SER A 936 56.15 49.04 34.89
CA SER A 936 57.16 48.21 34.17
C SER A 936 58.47 47.70 34.84
N GLN A 937 58.57 46.36 34.98
CA GLN A 937 59.81 45.50 34.92
C GLN A 937 60.90 45.74 36.02
N PRO A 938 61.96 44.90 36.21
CA PRO A 938 62.38 43.65 35.52
C PRO A 938 62.64 42.44 36.49
N THR A 939 63.80 41.77 36.36
CA THR A 939 64.15 40.35 36.68
C THR A 939 64.74 40.01 38.08
N ASP A 940 64.81 38.69 38.34
CA ASP A 940 65.93 37.88 38.91
C ASP A 940 65.92 37.24 40.34
N LEU A 941 66.64 36.10 40.37
CA LEU A 941 66.96 35.06 41.40
C LEU A 941 67.61 35.57 42.73
N PRO A 942 67.84 34.76 43.82
CA PRO A 942 68.27 33.32 43.80
C PRO A 942 68.01 32.35 45.00
N THR A 943 68.32 31.04 44.77
CA THR A 943 68.79 29.99 45.73
C THR A 943 67.85 29.49 46.85
N THR A 944 67.84 28.19 47.24
CA THR A 944 68.97 27.38 47.78
C THR A 944 69.01 25.87 47.36
N SER A 945 70.09 25.20 47.77
CA SER A 945 70.48 23.77 47.56
C SER A 945 71.29 23.33 48.82
N PRO A 946 71.93 22.12 48.98
CA PRO A 946 72.33 21.11 47.98
C PRO A 946 72.39 19.59 48.38
N THR A 947 72.73 18.76 47.36
CA THR A 947 73.53 17.48 47.37
C THR A 947 73.18 16.26 48.24
N GLU A 948 73.10 15.10 47.56
CA GLU A 948 74.20 14.11 47.54
C GLU A 948 74.37 13.49 46.11
N ASP A 949 75.46 12.79 45.84
CA ASP A 949 75.97 12.29 44.52
C ASP A 949 76.67 10.90 44.76
N GLU A 950 76.98 9.97 43.84
CA GLU A 950 77.87 10.02 42.65
C GLU A 950 77.75 8.77 41.75
N THR A 951 77.80 8.95 40.40
CA THR A 951 78.42 8.06 39.35
C THR A 951 77.99 6.57 39.19
N THR A 952 78.28 5.81 38.11
CA THR A 952 79.00 6.03 36.82
C THR A 952 78.37 5.22 35.63
N ARG A 953 78.84 5.47 34.39
CA ARG A 953 78.49 4.85 33.07
C ARG A 953 79.00 3.38 32.90
N PRO A 954 78.79 2.65 31.75
CA PRO A 954 77.91 2.83 30.56
C PRO A 954 77.18 1.56 30.02
N LEU A 955 76.31 1.67 28.99
CA LEU A 955 76.19 0.69 27.88
C LEU A 955 75.49 1.26 26.60
N SER A 956 75.12 0.41 25.63
CA SER A 956 74.81 0.72 24.21
C SER A 956 73.37 0.43 23.73
N THR A 957 73.04 0.92 22.52
CA THR A 957 71.73 0.89 21.83
C THR A 957 71.29 -0.46 21.22
N ILE A 958 69.97 -0.68 21.12
CA ILE A 958 69.20 -1.19 19.92
C ILE A 958 67.66 -1.23 20.18
N SER A 959 66.88 -1.24 19.09
CA SER A 959 65.40 -1.29 18.84
C SER A 959 64.44 -2.02 19.80
N GLY A 960 63.10 -1.82 19.74
CA GLY A 960 62.28 -0.92 18.88
C GLY A 960 60.77 -1.31 18.82
N THR A 961 60.02 -0.72 17.85
CA THR A 961 58.54 -0.85 17.60
C THR A 961 57.60 -0.33 18.72
N THR A 962 56.38 0.18 18.49
CA THR A 962 55.46 0.21 17.31
C THR A 962 54.76 1.60 17.20
N THR A 963 54.07 1.92 16.08
CA THR A 963 53.52 3.28 15.82
C THR A 963 52.05 3.29 15.37
N ILE A 964 51.33 4.38 15.69
CA ILE A 964 49.91 4.67 15.36
C ILE A 964 49.84 5.79 14.26
N ALA A 965 48.64 6.06 13.69
CA ALA A 965 48.35 7.14 12.73
C ALA A 965 48.62 8.57 13.29
N PRO A 966 48.54 9.66 12.48
CA PRO A 966 47.24 10.36 12.33
C PRO A 966 47.00 11.23 11.05
N THR A 967 45.75 11.67 10.87
CA THR A 967 45.19 12.96 10.33
C THR A 967 45.83 13.74 9.16
N PHE A 968 44.95 14.39 8.35
CA PHE A 968 45.28 15.58 7.55
C PHE A 968 44.12 16.59 7.44
N GLY A 969 44.47 17.88 7.31
CA GLY A 969 43.59 19.06 7.17
C GLY A 969 44.32 20.30 7.76
N THR A 970 44.24 21.52 7.23
CA THR A 970 43.35 22.12 6.21
C THR A 970 44.08 23.01 5.18
N THR A 971 43.30 23.60 4.26
CA THR A 971 43.59 24.54 3.14
C THR A 971 44.25 25.88 3.58
N ILE A 972 44.68 26.86 2.74
CA ILE A 972 44.13 27.48 1.50
C ILE A 972 45.26 28.20 0.69
N GLU A 973 45.25 28.20 -0.66
CA GLU A 973 45.34 29.41 -1.56
C GLU A 973 45.53 29.12 -3.06
N THR A 974 44.88 29.94 -3.90
CA THR A 974 45.11 30.24 -5.35
C THR A 974 45.14 29.13 -6.40
N LEU A 975 44.14 29.15 -7.30
CA LEU A 975 44.22 28.59 -8.66
C LEU A 975 45.28 29.36 -9.48
N LEU A 976 46.25 28.69 -10.14
CA LEU A 976 46.14 27.88 -11.36
C LEU A 976 45.84 28.69 -12.63
N ASN A 977 46.90 29.03 -13.36
CA ASN A 977 46.88 29.36 -14.78
C ASN A 977 47.91 28.49 -15.49
N VAL A 978 47.45 27.50 -16.26
CA VAL A 978 48.30 26.68 -17.15
C VAL A 978 47.59 26.56 -18.50
N GLU A 979 47.99 27.41 -19.44
CA GLU A 979 47.53 27.37 -20.83
C GLU A 979 48.70 27.09 -21.78
N ALA A 980 48.43 26.33 -22.85
CA ALA A 980 49.29 26.12 -24.01
C ALA A 980 50.63 25.36 -23.76
N ALA A 981 51.30 24.80 -24.79
CA ALA A 981 51.09 24.96 -26.23
C ALA A 981 51.30 23.66 -27.06
N MET A 982 50.96 23.76 -28.34
CA MET A 982 51.03 22.72 -29.37
C MET A 982 52.47 22.46 -29.90
N SER A 983 52.61 21.37 -30.67
CA SER A 983 53.65 21.16 -31.71
C SER A 983 55.10 20.89 -31.22
N ASP A 984 56.02 20.31 -32.00
CA ASP A 984 55.94 19.86 -33.41
C ASP A 984 56.89 18.66 -33.74
N ASN A 985 56.75 18.13 -34.96
CA ASN A 985 57.73 17.40 -35.80
C ASN A 985 59.10 16.98 -35.21
N SER A 986 59.61 15.75 -35.43
CA SER A 986 59.98 15.32 -36.79
C SER A 986 60.48 13.86 -36.93
N SER A 987 60.26 13.31 -38.13
CA SER A 987 61.07 12.27 -38.81
C SER A 987 61.40 10.91 -38.13
N THR A 988 60.64 9.88 -38.51
CA THR A 988 61.22 8.66 -39.15
C THR A 988 60.34 8.26 -40.35
N LYS A 989 60.82 7.40 -41.26
CA LYS A 989 60.26 7.24 -42.62
C LYS A 989 60.08 5.78 -43.07
N LEU A 990 59.00 5.56 -43.82
CA LEU A 990 58.59 4.35 -44.57
C LEU A 990 58.17 3.12 -43.74
N GLY A 991 57.02 2.53 -44.09
CA GLY A 991 56.49 1.30 -43.47
C GLY A 991 54.99 1.00 -43.70
N LEU A 992 54.19 1.97 -44.18
CA LEU A 992 52.74 1.80 -44.39
C LEU A 992 52.39 0.99 -45.65
N GLY A 993 51.21 0.35 -45.65
CA GLY A 993 50.64 -0.29 -46.84
C GLY A 993 49.15 -0.63 -46.74
N MET A 994 48.79 -1.54 -45.82
CA MET A 994 47.50 -2.26 -45.86
C MET A 994 46.54 -1.91 -44.70
N TRP A 995 46.99 -2.06 -43.45
CA TRP A 995 46.15 -1.87 -42.25
C TRP A 995 45.50 -0.49 -42.15
N THR A 996 46.23 0.58 -42.47
CA THR A 996 45.73 1.96 -42.37
C THR A 996 44.49 2.22 -43.22
N LYS A 997 44.35 1.54 -44.37
CA LYS A 997 43.17 1.68 -45.24
C LYS A 997 41.94 1.01 -44.65
N VAL A 998 42.09 -0.16 -44.03
CA VAL A 998 40.98 -0.87 -43.36
C VAL A 998 40.46 -0.03 -42.20
N VAL A 999 41.35 0.49 -41.34
CA VAL A 999 40.99 1.36 -40.21
C VAL A 999 40.29 2.63 -40.68
N ILE A 1000 40.78 3.31 -41.73
CA ILE A 1000 40.12 4.50 -42.29
C ILE A 1000 38.73 4.18 -42.87
N CYS A 1001 38.55 3.03 -43.52
CA CYS A 1001 37.24 2.62 -44.04
C CYS A 1001 36.24 2.27 -42.91
N VAL A 1002 36.68 1.58 -41.85
CA VAL A 1002 35.83 1.25 -40.70
C VAL A 1002 35.45 2.50 -39.92
N LEU A 1003 36.41 3.38 -39.61
CA LEU A 1003 36.14 4.67 -38.97
C LEU A 1003 35.25 5.57 -39.84
N GLY A 1004 35.43 5.56 -41.15
CA GLY A 1004 34.56 6.28 -42.09
C GLY A 1004 33.12 5.76 -42.08
N ALA A 1005 32.92 4.45 -42.05
CA ALA A 1005 31.59 3.84 -41.95
C ALA A 1005 30.91 4.16 -40.61
N LEU A 1006 31.65 4.03 -39.49
CA LEU A 1006 31.17 4.41 -38.16
C LEU A 1006 30.81 5.90 -38.07
N PHE A 1007 31.63 6.79 -38.65
CA PHE A 1007 31.36 8.23 -38.67
C PHE A 1007 30.13 8.58 -39.52
N VAL A 1008 29.90 7.88 -40.64
CA VAL A 1008 28.66 8.03 -41.43
C VAL A 1008 27.44 7.54 -40.65
N LEU A 1009 27.54 6.40 -39.96
CA LEU A 1009 26.45 5.88 -39.10
C LEU A 1009 26.13 6.85 -37.95
N PHE A 1010 27.15 7.33 -37.23
CA PHE A 1010 26.98 8.37 -36.21
C PHE A 1010 26.37 9.65 -36.78
N ALA A 1011 26.84 10.13 -37.94
CA ALA A 1011 26.28 11.33 -38.57
C ALA A 1011 24.81 11.15 -38.98
N THR A 1012 24.42 9.96 -39.48
CA THR A 1012 23.01 9.67 -39.78
C THR A 1012 22.15 9.54 -38.53
N ALA A 1013 22.63 8.87 -37.47
CA ALA A 1013 21.93 8.76 -36.19
C ALA A 1013 21.74 10.13 -35.55
N PHE A 1014 22.79 10.97 -35.53
CA PHE A 1014 22.74 12.33 -34.99
C PHE A 1014 21.82 13.24 -35.82
N ALA A 1015 21.80 13.10 -37.15
CA ALA A 1015 20.85 13.81 -38.01
C ALA A 1015 19.40 13.38 -37.77
N VAL A 1016 19.12 12.08 -37.60
CA VAL A 1016 17.79 11.56 -37.25
C VAL A 1016 17.37 12.06 -35.86
N HIS A 1017 18.26 12.02 -34.86
CA HIS A 1017 18.02 12.59 -33.53
C HIS A 1017 17.71 14.09 -33.62
N PHE A 1018 18.49 14.87 -34.38
CA PHE A 1018 18.27 16.31 -34.53
C PHE A 1018 16.95 16.64 -35.26
N VAL A 1019 16.55 15.83 -36.25
CA VAL A 1019 15.24 15.95 -36.91
C VAL A 1019 14.09 15.56 -35.97
N ARG A 1020 14.24 14.50 -35.15
CA ARG A 1020 13.29 14.15 -34.09
C ARG A 1020 13.17 15.26 -33.05
N LYS A 1021 14.29 15.80 -32.55
CA LYS A 1021 14.34 16.92 -31.58
C LYS A 1021 13.73 18.20 -32.15
N LYS A 1022 13.93 18.49 -33.45
CA LYS A 1022 13.27 19.61 -34.14
C LYS A 1022 11.76 19.40 -34.30
N LYS A 1023 11.30 18.17 -34.60
CA LYS A 1023 9.86 17.83 -34.61
C LYS A 1023 9.21 17.91 -33.23
N ARG A 1024 9.89 17.45 -32.16
CA ARG A 1024 9.43 17.65 -30.77
C ARG A 1024 9.26 19.14 -30.47
N LYS A 1025 10.28 19.98 -30.73
CA LYS A 1025 10.17 21.44 -30.51
C LYS A 1025 9.07 22.12 -31.34
N SER A 1026 8.79 21.69 -32.58
CA SER A 1026 7.67 22.27 -33.36
C SER A 1026 6.29 21.81 -32.89
N LYS A 1027 6.16 20.61 -32.30
CA LYS A 1027 4.93 20.19 -31.64
C LYS A 1027 4.69 20.99 -30.35
N GLN A 1028 5.72 21.08 -29.49
CA GLN A 1028 5.66 21.84 -28.24
C GLN A 1028 5.22 23.29 -28.50
N GLN A 1029 5.92 23.99 -29.39
CA GLN A 1029 5.60 25.38 -29.77
C GLN A 1029 4.15 25.57 -30.23
N GLN A 1030 3.55 24.58 -30.91
CA GLN A 1030 2.16 24.65 -31.36
C GLN A 1030 1.16 24.40 -30.22
N GLN A 1031 1.47 23.47 -29.32
CA GLN A 1031 0.66 23.19 -28.12
C GLN A 1031 0.75 24.33 -27.10
N ASP A 1032 1.92 24.96 -26.95
CA ASP A 1032 2.12 26.19 -26.17
C ASP A 1032 1.31 27.37 -26.76
N ASP A 1033 1.32 27.53 -28.09
CA ASP A 1033 0.54 28.54 -28.82
C ASP A 1033 -0.99 28.35 -28.63
N ASP A 1034 -1.47 27.11 -28.64
CA ASP A 1034 -2.89 26.77 -28.48
C ASP A 1034 -3.35 26.85 -27.01
N ASN A 1035 -2.51 26.43 -26.04
CA ASN A 1035 -2.74 26.69 -24.62
C ASN A 1035 -2.73 28.19 -24.29
N TRP A 1036 -1.83 28.97 -24.90
CA TRP A 1036 -1.82 30.43 -24.79
C TRP A 1036 -3.11 31.04 -25.37
N ARG A 1037 -3.61 30.54 -26.51
CA ARG A 1037 -4.91 30.96 -27.07
C ARG A 1037 -6.06 30.67 -26.10
N LEU A 1038 -6.07 29.50 -25.47
CA LEU A 1038 -7.09 29.12 -24.48
C LEU A 1038 -7.06 30.02 -23.24
N HIS A 1039 -5.88 30.32 -22.69
CA HIS A 1039 -5.71 31.24 -21.57
C HIS A 1039 -6.09 32.70 -21.94
N GLN A 1040 -5.79 33.12 -23.17
CA GLN A 1040 -6.20 34.42 -23.74
C GLN A 1040 -7.68 34.49 -24.14
N TRP A 1041 -8.40 33.37 -24.14
CA TRP A 1041 -9.85 33.29 -24.25
C TRP A 1041 -10.49 33.44 -22.86
N TYR A 1042 -10.04 32.67 -21.86
CA TYR A 1042 -10.51 32.78 -20.47
C TYR A 1042 -10.35 34.21 -19.91
N LYS A 1043 -9.16 34.80 -20.00
CA LYS A 1043 -8.88 36.18 -19.53
C LYS A 1043 -9.66 37.28 -20.26
N ARG A 1044 -10.42 36.95 -21.31
CA ARG A 1044 -11.25 37.90 -22.08
C ARG A 1044 -12.73 37.85 -21.71
N HIS A 1045 -13.14 36.84 -20.93
CA HIS A 1045 -14.52 36.63 -20.52
C HIS A 1045 -14.71 36.68 -18.99
N SER A 1046 -13.62 36.80 -18.22
CA SER A 1046 -13.61 36.82 -16.74
C SER A 1046 -13.64 38.22 -16.11
N THR A 1047 -14.36 39.18 -16.70
CA THR A 1047 -14.41 40.58 -16.21
C THR A 1047 -15.82 41.17 -16.27
N HIS A 1048 -16.63 40.88 -15.24
CA HIS A 1048 -17.90 41.47 -14.76
C HIS A 1048 -18.46 40.41 -13.77
N GLU A 1049 -18.84 40.66 -12.53
CA GLU A 1049 -18.84 41.87 -11.69
C GLU A 1049 -18.36 41.51 -10.28
N GLY A 1050 -18.16 42.51 -9.42
CA GLY A 1050 -18.12 42.33 -7.97
C GLY A 1050 -18.74 43.56 -7.30
N ASP A 1051 -19.50 43.35 -6.23
CA ASP A 1051 -19.77 44.31 -5.14
C ASP A 1051 -20.54 43.58 -4.01
N GLU A 1052 -20.66 44.23 -2.85
CA GLU A 1052 -20.92 43.57 -1.57
C GLU A 1052 -22.37 43.63 -1.05
N ASP A 1053 -22.69 42.67 -0.19
CA ASP A 1053 -23.48 42.80 1.05
C ASP A 1053 -25.02 42.95 1.04
N ASN A 1054 -25.62 42.51 2.17
CA ASN A 1054 -27.05 42.54 2.56
C ASN A 1054 -28.06 41.70 1.75
N TRP A 1055 -28.73 40.74 2.42
CA TRP A 1055 -30.05 41.00 3.01
C TRP A 1055 -30.50 39.92 4.02
N ARG A 1056 -31.30 40.32 5.04
CA ARG A 1056 -31.99 39.43 6.00
C ARG A 1056 -33.50 39.41 5.76
N PHE A 1057 -34.14 38.23 5.75
CA PHE A 1057 -35.57 37.99 6.09
C PHE A 1057 -35.72 36.52 6.56
N THR A 1058 -35.87 36.19 7.86
CA THR A 1058 -37.06 36.25 8.75
C THR A 1058 -38.22 35.30 8.39
N ASN A 1059 -38.49 34.33 9.27
CA ASN A 1059 -39.66 33.43 9.24
C ASN A 1059 -40.99 34.15 9.45
N LYS A 1060 -42.09 33.61 8.90
CA LYS A 1060 -43.40 33.40 9.58
C LYS A 1060 -44.47 32.72 8.70
N GLU A 1061 -45.12 31.68 9.28
CA GLU A 1061 -46.57 31.37 9.28
C GLU A 1061 -47.35 31.20 7.93
N GLU A 1062 -48.40 30.35 7.80
CA GLU A 1062 -49.25 29.69 8.82
C GLU A 1062 -49.98 28.41 8.29
N ALA A 1063 -49.92 27.30 9.06
CA ALA A 1063 -50.99 26.32 9.40
C ALA A 1063 -51.81 25.54 8.31
N PRO A 1064 -52.59 24.46 8.65
CA PRO A 1064 -52.81 23.81 9.96
C PRO A 1064 -52.58 22.27 10.04
N GLU A 1065 -52.62 21.72 11.26
CA GLU A 1065 -52.49 20.29 11.60
C GLU A 1065 -53.77 19.43 11.43
N LEU A 1066 -53.62 18.10 11.46
CA LEU A 1066 -54.48 17.18 12.25
C LEU A 1066 -53.76 15.85 12.59
N GLN A 1067 -54.22 15.14 13.64
CA GLN A 1067 -53.44 14.16 14.42
C GLN A 1067 -53.49 12.67 13.96
N PRO A 1068 -52.52 11.82 14.37
CA PRO A 1068 -52.30 10.46 13.83
C PRO A 1068 -53.07 9.31 14.52
N ALA A 1069 -52.97 8.10 13.96
CA ALA A 1069 -53.59 6.85 14.44
C ALA A 1069 -52.56 5.67 14.47
N PRO A 1070 -52.80 4.58 15.26
CA PRO A 1070 -51.74 3.67 15.73
C PRO A 1070 -51.48 2.40 14.88
N PRO A 1071 -50.33 1.71 15.06
CA PRO A 1071 -49.90 0.57 14.25
C PRO A 1071 -50.41 -0.82 14.71
N PRO A 1072 -50.47 -1.83 13.81
CA PRO A 1072 -50.83 -3.22 14.12
C PRO A 1072 -49.63 -4.10 14.57
N LYS A 1073 -49.89 -5.34 15.02
CA LYS A 1073 -48.90 -6.35 15.44
C LYS A 1073 -49.08 -7.71 14.70
N PRO A 1074 -48.06 -8.60 14.68
CA PRO A 1074 -47.90 -9.66 13.66
C PRO A 1074 -48.35 -11.08 14.08
N GLN A 1075 -48.40 -12.02 13.13
CA GLN A 1075 -48.43 -13.50 13.32
C GLN A 1075 -47.70 -14.28 12.20
N LEU A 1076 -47.50 -15.60 12.40
CA LEU A 1076 -46.54 -16.50 11.72
C LEU A 1076 -47.21 -17.59 10.81
N PRO A 1077 -46.47 -18.40 10.01
CA PRO A 1077 -46.97 -19.04 8.77
C PRO A 1077 -47.15 -20.58 8.78
N SER A 1078 -47.76 -21.15 7.71
CA SER A 1078 -47.64 -22.54 7.15
C SER A 1078 -48.77 -22.82 6.11
N ARG A 1079 -48.81 -23.83 5.20
CA ARG A 1079 -47.87 -24.84 4.64
C ARG A 1079 -48.45 -25.48 3.33
N ARG A 1080 -47.57 -25.80 2.35
CA ARG A 1080 -47.61 -26.93 1.35
C ARG A 1080 -48.73 -27.08 0.28
N SER A 1081 -48.31 -27.67 -0.87
CA SER A 1081 -48.96 -28.04 -2.15
C SER A 1081 -49.74 -29.40 -2.10
N PRO A 1082 -50.23 -30.10 -3.19
CA PRO A 1082 -50.03 -29.94 -4.68
C PRO A 1082 -51.25 -30.21 -5.65
N HIS A 1083 -51.06 -29.98 -6.97
CA HIS A 1083 -51.51 -30.69 -8.24
C HIS A 1083 -52.88 -31.47 -8.40
N PRO A 1084 -53.35 -31.87 -9.63
CA PRO A 1084 -53.20 -31.38 -11.04
C PRO A 1084 -54.49 -31.48 -11.98
N ALA A 1085 -54.32 -31.21 -13.31
CA ALA A 1085 -54.79 -32.01 -14.49
C ALA A 1085 -56.03 -31.71 -15.43
N LEU A 1086 -55.76 -31.72 -16.78
CA LEU A 1086 -56.49 -32.33 -17.96
C LEU A 1086 -57.54 -31.61 -18.91
N LYS A 1087 -57.10 -31.30 -20.16
CA LYS A 1087 -57.63 -31.63 -21.55
C LYS A 1087 -58.89 -31.00 -22.26
N ARG A 1088 -58.63 -30.39 -23.46
CA ARG A 1088 -59.25 -30.55 -24.84
C ARG A 1088 -60.69 -30.00 -25.15
N PRO A 1089 -61.16 -29.87 -26.44
CA PRO A 1089 -60.50 -29.54 -27.75
C PRO A 1089 -61.29 -28.68 -28.83
N SER A 1090 -60.61 -28.29 -29.94
CA SER A 1090 -61.00 -28.27 -31.40
C SER A 1090 -61.97 -27.25 -32.10
N ASN A 1091 -61.40 -26.51 -33.09
CA ASN A 1091 -61.74 -26.38 -34.55
C ASN A 1091 -62.75 -25.35 -35.20
N VAL A 1092 -62.21 -24.40 -36.03
CA VAL A 1092 -62.44 -24.14 -37.52
C VAL A 1092 -63.85 -23.65 -38.03
N PRO A 1093 -64.08 -22.95 -39.19
CA PRO A 1093 -63.26 -22.20 -40.22
C PRO A 1093 -63.72 -20.73 -40.56
N GLY A 1094 -63.05 -20.04 -41.53
CA GLY A 1094 -63.58 -18.88 -42.31
C GLY A 1094 -62.55 -18.17 -43.23
N ASP A 1095 -62.92 -17.70 -44.44
CA ASP A 1095 -61.97 -17.18 -45.48
C ASP A 1095 -62.64 -16.24 -46.55
N PHE A 1096 -61.83 -15.50 -47.36
CA PHE A 1096 -62.13 -14.57 -48.50
C PHE A 1096 -62.81 -13.21 -48.17
N SER A 1097 -62.64 -12.06 -48.88
CA SER A 1097 -61.81 -11.62 -50.06
C SER A 1097 -61.91 -10.08 -50.30
N GLY A 1098 -60.98 -9.40 -51.02
CA GLY A 1098 -61.28 -8.09 -51.66
C GLY A 1098 -60.13 -7.17 -52.18
N GLU A 1099 -60.08 -6.94 -53.49
CA GLU A 1099 -59.23 -5.99 -54.29
C GLU A 1099 -59.82 -4.53 -54.36
N SER A 1100 -59.20 -3.42 -54.85
CA SER A 1100 -57.83 -3.04 -55.33
C SER A 1100 -57.70 -1.50 -55.66
N ARG A 1101 -56.49 -1.04 -56.08
CA ARG A 1101 -56.11 0.13 -56.98
C ARG A 1101 -55.87 1.58 -56.45
N ASN A 1102 -54.58 1.98 -56.43
CA ASN A 1102 -53.84 3.04 -57.21
C ASN A 1102 -54.59 4.22 -57.90
N PRO A 1103 -53.94 5.40 -58.16
CA PRO A 1103 -52.49 5.60 -58.46
C PRO A 1103 -51.76 6.87 -57.89
N ALA A 1104 -50.45 6.99 -58.19
CA ALA A 1104 -49.57 8.19 -58.03
C ALA A 1104 -49.66 9.14 -59.27
N PRO A 1105 -48.79 10.17 -59.59
CA PRO A 1105 -47.29 10.26 -59.45
C PRO A 1105 -46.61 11.68 -59.32
N HIS A 1106 -45.25 11.71 -59.38
CA HIS A 1106 -44.32 12.84 -59.80
C HIS A 1106 -44.24 14.13 -58.92
N ASP A 1107 -43.15 14.94 -58.84
CA ASP A 1107 -41.82 15.00 -59.49
C ASP A 1107 -40.72 15.77 -58.66
N LEU A 1108 -39.47 15.82 -59.14
CA LEU A 1108 -38.30 16.62 -58.66
C LEU A 1108 -37.88 17.69 -59.74
N PRO A 1109 -36.87 18.60 -59.58
CA PRO A 1109 -36.08 19.09 -58.44
C PRO A 1109 -36.35 20.63 -58.26
N PRO A 1110 -35.45 21.67 -58.12
CA PRO A 1110 -34.00 21.81 -57.85
C PRO A 1110 -33.64 22.86 -56.74
N ALA A 1111 -32.52 23.60 -56.86
CA ALA A 1111 -31.84 24.39 -55.81
C ALA A 1111 -31.63 25.90 -56.12
N ILE A 1112 -31.28 26.71 -55.09
CA ILE A 1112 -30.25 27.79 -55.14
C ILE A 1112 -29.90 28.34 -53.73
N ARG A 1113 -28.73 28.99 -53.62
CA ARG A 1113 -28.01 29.43 -52.39
C ARG A 1113 -28.74 30.44 -51.47
N GLY A 1114 -28.41 30.37 -50.18
CA GLY A 1114 -28.41 31.47 -49.20
C GLY A 1114 -27.25 31.29 -48.20
N VAL A 1115 -26.76 32.37 -47.58
CA VAL A 1115 -25.65 32.37 -46.61
C VAL A 1115 -26.00 33.31 -45.46
N HIS A 1116 -25.83 32.87 -44.21
CA HIS A 1116 -25.30 33.67 -43.09
C HIS A 1116 -25.11 32.82 -41.82
N ASP A 1117 -24.17 33.23 -40.98
CA ASP A 1117 -23.74 32.62 -39.72
C ASP A 1117 -24.59 33.11 -38.53
N TYR A 1118 -24.75 32.30 -37.47
CA TYR A 1118 -24.10 32.55 -36.15
C TYR A 1118 -24.43 31.52 -35.04
N SER A 1119 -23.51 31.47 -34.07
CA SER A 1119 -23.64 31.06 -32.64
C SER A 1119 -24.05 29.62 -32.27
N ASP A 1120 -23.13 28.98 -31.55
CA ASP A 1120 -23.28 27.78 -30.73
C ASP A 1120 -24.13 28.02 -29.46
N SER A 1121 -24.57 26.92 -28.83
CA SER A 1121 -25.00 26.91 -27.42
C SER A 1121 -24.84 25.51 -26.80
N SER A 1122 -23.82 25.33 -25.95
CA SER A 1122 -23.61 24.11 -25.16
C SER A 1122 -24.12 24.31 -23.72
N PRO A 1123 -24.75 23.30 -23.09
CA PRO A 1123 -25.12 23.34 -21.68
C PRO A 1123 -23.90 23.14 -20.75
N VAL A 1124 -24.10 23.39 -19.46
CA VAL A 1124 -23.06 23.37 -18.41
C VAL A 1124 -23.36 22.27 -17.40
N TYR A 1125 -22.41 21.34 -17.21
CA TYR A 1125 -22.45 20.37 -16.11
C TYR A 1125 -22.19 21.04 -14.76
N THR A 1126 -22.94 20.63 -13.74
CA THR A 1126 -22.77 21.08 -12.35
C THR A 1126 -22.57 19.86 -11.46
N ARG A 1127 -21.40 19.71 -10.84
CA ARG A 1127 -21.16 18.64 -9.84
C ARG A 1127 -21.95 18.97 -8.56
N LEU A 1128 -22.75 18.02 -8.09
CA LEU A 1128 -23.33 18.06 -6.75
C LEU A 1128 -22.40 17.35 -5.76
N SER A 1129 -22.13 17.99 -4.63
CA SER A 1129 -21.40 17.39 -3.51
C SER A 1129 -22.36 16.64 -2.60
N TYR A 1130 -22.04 15.38 -2.29
CA TYR A 1130 -22.74 14.63 -1.25
C TYR A 1130 -22.34 15.16 0.13
N ALA A 1131 -23.34 15.50 0.95
CA ALA A 1131 -23.15 15.88 2.34
C ALA A 1131 -23.53 14.69 3.24
N SER A 1132 -22.63 14.28 4.13
CA SER A 1132 -22.89 13.21 5.09
C SER A 1132 -23.84 13.66 6.21
N SER A 1133 -24.83 12.81 6.51
CA SER A 1133 -25.82 13.06 7.55
C SER A 1133 -25.49 12.29 8.84
N ASN A 1134 -24.94 12.98 9.84
CA ASN A 1134 -24.72 12.40 11.17
C ASN A 1134 -26.03 12.33 11.98
N GLU A 1135 -26.57 11.14 12.22
CA GLU A 1135 -27.56 10.90 13.30
C GLU A 1135 -27.00 9.94 14.37
N THR A 1136 -26.87 10.43 15.60
CA THR A 1136 -26.23 9.72 16.72
C THR A 1136 -27.19 8.80 17.48
N GLY A 1137 -27.33 7.56 17.01
CA GLY A 1137 -28.23 6.53 17.55
C GLY A 1137 -27.74 5.81 18.82
N ASN A 1138 -27.72 6.48 19.97
CA ASN A 1138 -27.24 5.92 21.25
C ASN A 1138 -28.03 4.65 21.70
N ARG A 1139 -27.37 3.48 21.73
CA ARG A 1139 -27.90 2.23 22.31
C ARG A 1139 -26.84 1.38 23.01
N THR A 1140 -26.88 1.40 24.35
CA THR A 1140 -26.28 0.35 25.18
C THR A 1140 -27.04 -0.97 25.07
N LEU A 1141 -26.32 -2.10 25.02
CA LEU A 1141 -26.83 -3.42 25.43
C LEU A 1141 -25.68 -4.32 25.90
N SER A 1142 -25.97 -5.25 26.82
CA SER A 1142 -24.98 -5.93 27.66
C SER A 1142 -24.52 -7.28 27.12
N ARG A 1143 -23.21 -7.58 27.22
CA ARG A 1143 -22.69 -8.96 27.20
C ARG A 1143 -23.44 -9.82 28.23
N ALA A 1144 -23.82 -11.03 27.84
CA ALA A 1144 -24.30 -12.08 28.75
C ALA A 1144 -23.69 -13.41 28.34
N SER A 1145 -23.04 -14.10 29.28
CA SER A 1145 -22.35 -15.37 29.05
C SER A 1145 -23.27 -16.57 29.19
N ILE A 1146 -23.06 -17.59 28.36
CA ILE A 1146 -23.52 -18.97 28.61
C ILE A 1146 -22.34 -19.91 28.32
N ALA A 1147 -22.14 -20.88 29.21
CA ALA A 1147 -21.02 -21.81 29.16
C ALA A 1147 -21.39 -23.16 28.52
N SER A 1148 -20.38 -24.02 28.41
CA SER A 1148 -20.41 -25.37 27.82
C SER A 1148 -21.52 -26.30 28.34
N THR A 1149 -21.97 -27.23 27.48
CA THR A 1149 -21.74 -28.69 27.65
C THR A 1149 -22.53 -29.54 26.63
N THR A 1150 -21.83 -30.41 25.89
CA THR A 1150 -22.12 -31.85 25.73
C THR A 1150 -21.01 -32.56 24.95
N ALA A 1151 -20.78 -33.83 25.28
CA ALA A 1151 -19.93 -34.79 24.57
C ALA A 1151 -20.62 -36.17 24.65
N PRO A 1152 -20.00 -37.28 24.21
CA PRO A 1152 -19.54 -37.60 22.86
C PRO A 1152 -20.30 -38.81 22.28
N LEU A 1153 -19.90 -39.31 21.11
CA LEU A 1153 -20.23 -40.67 20.65
C LEU A 1153 -18.97 -41.44 20.24
N ILE A 1154 -19.08 -42.77 20.18
CA ILE A 1154 -17.98 -43.75 20.24
C ILE A 1154 -18.24 -44.88 19.22
N GLU A 1155 -17.19 -45.38 18.56
CA GLU A 1155 -16.89 -46.76 18.10
C GLU A 1155 -15.82 -46.66 16.97
N GLU A 1156 -14.59 -47.19 17.15
CA GLU A 1156 -14.13 -48.59 16.91
C GLU A 1156 -13.99 -48.95 15.41
N ASP A 1157 -12.99 -49.70 14.92
CA ASP A 1157 -11.66 -50.16 15.42
C ASP A 1157 -10.85 -50.69 14.19
N HIS A 1158 -9.63 -51.23 14.42
CA HIS A 1158 -8.71 -51.91 13.48
C HIS A 1158 -7.77 -50.95 12.72
N ARG A 1159 -6.42 -51.12 12.68
CA ARG A 1159 -5.52 -52.31 12.53
C ARG A 1159 -5.62 -52.95 11.14
N ASP A 1160 -4.54 -53.37 10.47
CA ASP A 1160 -3.24 -53.89 10.94
C ASP A 1160 -2.00 -53.29 10.22
N ASP A 1161 -0.82 -53.70 10.69
CA ASP A 1161 0.57 -53.38 10.29
C ASP A 1161 1.21 -54.62 9.58
N PRO A 1162 2.54 -54.76 9.40
CA PRO A 1162 3.51 -54.05 8.53
C PRO A 1162 3.96 -54.89 7.29
N ASP A 1163 5.03 -54.40 6.62
CA ASP A 1163 6.11 -55.12 5.90
C ASP A 1163 6.27 -54.86 4.37
N SER A 1164 7.47 -54.92 3.76
CA SER A 1164 8.82 -54.48 4.18
C SER A 1164 9.84 -54.59 3.00
N ASN A 1165 10.99 -53.90 3.15
CA ASN A 1165 12.34 -54.33 2.71
C ASN A 1165 12.79 -54.39 1.22
N ILE A 1166 13.84 -53.59 0.94
CA ILE A 1166 15.15 -53.96 0.33
C ILE A 1166 15.21 -54.35 -1.18
N PHE A 1167 15.94 -53.56 -1.99
CA PHE A 1167 17.26 -53.96 -2.52
C PHE A 1167 18.07 -52.86 -3.23
N ASP A 1168 19.37 -52.74 -2.91
CA ASP A 1168 20.36 -51.96 -3.66
C ASP A 1168 20.74 -52.63 -5.00
N ASN A 1169 21.20 -51.86 -6.01
CA ASN A 1169 22.65 -51.82 -6.33
C ASN A 1169 23.12 -50.85 -7.43
N HIS A 1170 24.42 -50.57 -7.37
CA HIS A 1170 25.23 -49.58 -8.11
C HIS A 1170 25.65 -49.93 -9.57
N HIS A 1171 25.93 -48.86 -10.34
CA HIS A 1171 27.00 -48.65 -11.35
C HIS A 1171 27.13 -49.54 -12.62
N TRP A 1172 27.33 -48.91 -13.79
CA TRP A 1172 28.61 -48.75 -14.54
C TRP A 1172 28.32 -48.09 -15.93
N GLN A 1173 28.74 -46.84 -16.17
CA GLN A 1173 29.95 -46.41 -16.93
C GLN A 1173 29.93 -46.43 -18.48
N GLN A 1174 30.21 -45.24 -19.04
CA GLN A 1174 31.11 -44.92 -20.18
C GLN A 1174 30.80 -45.29 -21.66
N SER A 1175 30.44 -44.23 -22.43
CA SER A 1175 31.30 -43.58 -23.47
C SER A 1175 31.03 -43.72 -24.99
N ALA A 1176 31.08 -42.55 -25.66
CA ALA A 1176 31.55 -42.23 -27.04
C ALA A 1176 30.74 -42.79 -28.26
N THR A 1177 30.62 -42.13 -29.44
CA THR A 1177 31.41 -41.07 -30.11
C THR A 1177 30.59 -40.17 -31.08
N ASN A 1178 31.01 -38.90 -31.21
CA ASN A 1178 30.99 -37.97 -32.37
C ASN A 1178 29.99 -38.11 -33.56
N SER A 1179 29.34 -36.99 -33.91
CA SER A 1179 29.49 -36.33 -35.23
C SER A 1179 29.17 -34.82 -35.17
N GLU A 1180 29.80 -34.00 -36.01
CA GLU A 1180 29.78 -32.53 -35.98
C GLU A 1180 28.66 -31.89 -36.83
N VAL A 1181 28.25 -30.65 -36.51
CA VAL A 1181 28.26 -29.47 -37.41
C VAL A 1181 28.03 -28.19 -36.59
N ASN A 1182 28.67 -27.08 -36.98
CA ASN A 1182 28.64 -25.80 -36.23
C ASN A 1182 27.60 -24.80 -36.75
N SER A 1183 27.07 -23.97 -35.84
CA SER A 1183 26.86 -22.53 -36.11
C SER A 1183 27.01 -21.69 -34.84
N SER A 1184 28.24 -21.34 -34.47
CA SER A 1184 28.54 -20.50 -33.29
C SER A 1184 28.41 -19.01 -33.60
N ARG A 1185 27.86 -18.22 -32.66
CA ARG A 1185 27.94 -16.75 -32.70
C ARG A 1185 28.22 -16.13 -31.33
N SER A 1186 29.45 -16.33 -30.84
CA SER A 1186 29.95 -15.72 -29.61
C SER A 1186 30.41 -14.27 -29.82
N SER A 1187 29.96 -13.34 -28.98
CA SER A 1187 30.53 -11.98 -28.88
C SER A 1187 30.68 -11.55 -27.42
N SER A 1188 31.83 -11.87 -26.84
CA SER A 1188 32.26 -11.37 -25.54
C SER A 1188 32.64 -9.88 -25.61
N HIS A 1189 32.06 -9.02 -24.77
CA HIS A 1189 32.56 -7.72 -24.30
C HIS A 1189 31.52 -7.13 -23.32
N ALA A 1190 31.84 -6.26 -22.37
CA ALA A 1190 33.10 -6.01 -21.64
C ALA A 1190 32.76 -5.13 -20.42
N SER A 1191 33.30 -5.44 -19.25
CA SER A 1191 33.08 -4.64 -18.03
C SER A 1191 33.65 -3.22 -18.16
N MET A 1192 32.82 -2.20 -17.94
CA MET A 1192 33.26 -0.82 -17.70
C MET A 1192 32.48 -0.22 -16.51
N PRO A 1193 33.13 0.61 -15.66
CA PRO A 1193 32.48 1.21 -14.50
C PRO A 1193 31.71 2.48 -14.88
N SER A 1194 30.53 2.66 -14.31
CA SER A 1194 29.69 3.86 -14.40
C SER A 1194 29.89 4.75 -13.17
N SER A 1195 30.54 5.91 -13.36
CA SER A 1195 30.68 6.94 -12.33
C SER A 1195 30.43 8.33 -12.92
N PHE A 1196 29.22 8.87 -12.74
CA PHE A 1196 28.84 10.29 -12.93
C PHE A 1196 27.52 10.49 -12.17
N THR A 1197 27.54 11.09 -10.96
CA THR A 1197 27.37 12.53 -10.64
C THR A 1197 25.97 13.07 -10.86
N GLU A 1198 25.37 13.59 -9.78
CA GLU A 1198 24.17 14.43 -9.81
C GLU A 1198 24.41 15.70 -10.67
N ASP A 1199 23.45 16.08 -11.52
CA ASP A 1199 23.31 17.46 -12.01
C ASP A 1199 21.94 17.69 -12.71
N GLN A 1200 20.81 17.25 -12.11
CA GLN A 1200 19.46 17.80 -12.36
C GLN A 1200 18.35 17.24 -11.43
N CYS A 1201 18.26 17.81 -10.22
CA CYS A 1201 17.01 18.07 -9.50
C CYS A 1201 17.01 19.56 -9.14
#